data_AF-A0A6J8FDI2-F1
#
_entry.id   AF-A0A6J8FDI2-F1
#
_cell.length_a   1.000
_cell.length_b   1.000
_cell.length_c   1.000
_cell.angle_alpha   90.00
_cell.angle_beta   90.00
_cell.angle_gamma   90.00
#
_symmetry.space_group_name_H-M   'P 1'
#
loop_
_entity.id
_entity.type
_entity.pdbx_description
1 polymer ?
#
loop_
_entity_poly.entity_id
_entity_poly.type
_entity_poly.pdbx_seq_one_letter_code
_entity_poly.pdbx_strand_id
1 'polypeptide(L)'
;MAEVTSPYRGRVKEMWSAPTADVESEAAAAAAAPPPTQQRKVCFNVCRQEPYHPSKGYRHLARKLRQGGTVEINKEDITLDRLSASDIVLFPAPQTPFSEEDLTVIRQYVEGGGSAMILLGDGHGGQYSYLNKTLDDWTGITINEDCVVRTVLHRYLHPKEVCVTNGITNRAINKAAGKKVFGAVGGSPSSGFGGGTGSIGAKGVTSTMGIGSTLMTLNRTVGAGQATNAARLAQSATAGSAAAIAVDEAEQEATSLVFVYPYGLTFNVQRPAIPLLSSGFMAYPLNRPIAAAWECPKVAEHLGRRKQGKLLIIGSAQLFDDAWIEKEENSTLASILFDYLDHKLKLNQIDADEPDITDYHHLPDTASLSERLRVAVEQHEELPRDFTQLFELDSFKIDTDKIPDVVDTYSKLSVKVEPLTLIPPEFQTPLPPVKPAVFEAIHRDPPPPGLDLFDLDEEFAPERVRLSQLTNKCKADDVEYYILQAAEVMGVTKKLRSPRNRDPRALLDYVFRQVVEYKKVNSGPVAPQEARHGDAASRVAAADNAAAAAAAENMMRVIRVSNDGTGDATPFDENPLWNLYLEADFAKGTIEGNLQLLQDSSRFGAQEARIEGDIKPPGEREYPMEWGVVLDAADGEQIIYVFLGMIQGNQLRGVCEQGGGGNTRNFLYTLEEL
;
A
#
# COMPACT_ATOMS: atom_id res chain seq x y z
N MET A 1 28.75 -49.64 77.87
CA MET A 1 28.63 -48.16 77.89
C MET A 1 27.14 -47.80 77.83
N ALA A 2 26.75 -46.65 78.35
CA ALA A 2 25.47 -46.46 79.04
C ALA A 2 24.27 -46.03 78.16
N GLU A 3 23.12 -46.69 78.38
CA GLU A 3 21.80 -46.14 78.83
C GLU A 3 21.22 -44.83 78.20
N VAL A 4 19.97 -44.83 77.67
CA VAL A 4 18.67 -44.41 78.31
C VAL A 4 18.29 -42.94 77.94
N THR A 5 17.05 -42.51 77.59
CA THR A 5 15.69 -43.09 77.40
C THR A 5 14.77 -42.21 76.51
N SER A 6 13.58 -42.73 76.14
CA SER A 6 12.38 -42.00 75.64
C SER A 6 11.73 -41.08 76.73
N PRO A 7 10.66 -40.25 76.53
CA PRO A 7 9.33 -40.68 76.00
C PRO A 7 8.37 -39.66 75.29
N TYR A 8 7.42 -40.19 74.48
CA TYR A 8 5.95 -39.86 74.35
C TYR A 8 5.49 -38.38 74.12
N ARG A 9 4.37 -38.02 73.46
CA ARG A 9 3.09 -38.64 72.99
C ARG A 9 2.56 -37.71 71.84
N GLY A 10 1.62 -38.03 70.93
CA GLY A 10 0.72 -39.18 70.72
C GLY A 10 -0.03 -39.07 69.36
N ARG A 11 -1.35 -39.35 69.34
CA ARG A 11 -2.36 -39.26 68.23
C ARG A 11 -3.75 -38.96 68.89
N VAL A 12 -4.93 -38.76 68.27
CA VAL A 12 -5.63 -39.45 67.15
C VAL A 12 -6.69 -38.53 66.48
N LYS A 13 -7.08 -38.96 65.27
CA LYS A 13 -8.11 -38.51 64.30
C LYS A 13 -9.57 -38.75 64.79
N GLU A 14 -10.54 -38.59 63.86
CA GLU A 14 -12.00 -38.94 63.93
C GLU A 14 -12.93 -37.87 64.56
N MET A 15 -14.20 -37.66 64.14
CA MET A 15 -15.02 -38.14 63.00
C MET A 15 -16.29 -37.24 62.84
N TRP A 16 -17.06 -37.41 61.76
CA TRP A 16 -18.31 -36.69 61.41
C TRP A 16 -19.26 -36.34 62.57
N SER A 17 -19.85 -35.14 62.53
CA SER A 17 -21.31 -34.95 62.71
C SER A 17 -21.72 -33.50 62.40
N ALA A 18 -22.93 -33.32 61.87
CA ALA A 18 -23.63 -32.05 61.85
C ALA A 18 -24.76 -32.10 62.89
N PRO A 19 -25.05 -30.99 63.59
CA PRO A 19 -26.33 -30.78 64.24
C PRO A 19 -27.12 -29.65 63.57
N THR A 20 -28.44 -29.78 63.67
CA THR A 20 -29.46 -28.89 63.11
C THR A 20 -29.92 -27.82 64.12
N ALA A 21 -30.55 -26.78 63.56
CA ALA A 21 -31.69 -26.06 64.13
C ALA A 21 -31.46 -24.86 65.10
N ASP A 22 -32.25 -23.82 64.81
CA ASP A 22 -32.88 -22.84 65.71
C ASP A 22 -32.05 -21.76 66.42
N VAL A 23 -31.87 -20.63 65.73
CA VAL A 23 -32.30 -19.32 66.26
C VAL A 23 -33.12 -18.61 65.18
N GLU A 24 -34.35 -18.22 65.51
CA GLU A 24 -35.29 -17.57 64.60
C GLU A 24 -35.08 -16.06 64.45
N SER A 25 -35.47 -15.56 63.28
CA SER A 25 -36.09 -14.23 63.05
C SER A 25 -35.47 -12.97 63.67
N GLU A 26 -34.60 -12.30 62.91
CA GLU A 26 -34.73 -10.85 62.71
C GLU A 26 -34.25 -10.47 61.29
N ALA A 27 -34.65 -9.29 60.80
CA ALA A 27 -34.28 -8.72 59.49
C ALA A 27 -34.86 -9.39 58.21
N ALA A 28 -36.18 -9.62 58.18
CA ALA A 28 -36.95 -9.57 56.94
C ALA A 28 -37.78 -8.26 56.88
N ALA A 29 -37.14 -7.13 56.50
CA ALA A 29 -37.76 -5.90 55.95
C ALA A 29 -36.79 -4.69 56.01
N ALA A 30 -35.82 -4.64 55.09
CA ALA A 30 -35.14 -3.39 54.75
C ALA A 30 -34.92 -3.33 53.24
N ALA A 31 -35.82 -2.62 52.54
CA ALA A 31 -35.66 -2.37 51.12
C ALA A 31 -34.49 -1.40 50.90
N ALA A 32 -33.30 -1.94 50.62
CA ALA A 32 -32.19 -1.13 50.13
C ALA A 32 -32.53 -0.64 48.72
N ALA A 33 -32.63 0.68 48.56
CA ALA A 33 -32.89 1.33 47.29
C ALA A 33 -31.85 0.92 46.22
N PRO A 34 -32.18 1.00 44.91
CA PRO A 34 -31.14 0.91 43.89
C PRO A 34 -30.02 1.92 44.19
N PRO A 35 -28.74 1.56 43.99
CA PRO A 35 -27.64 2.47 44.26
C PRO A 35 -27.87 3.77 43.48
N PRO A 36 -27.61 4.95 44.09
CA PRO A 36 -27.92 6.22 43.45
C PRO A 36 -27.22 6.28 42.10
N THR A 37 -27.97 6.63 41.05
CA THR A 37 -27.46 6.81 39.69
C THR A 37 -26.57 8.04 39.63
N GLN A 38 -25.36 7.90 40.16
CA GLN A 38 -24.35 8.93 40.25
C GLN A 38 -23.86 9.24 38.83
N GLN A 39 -24.20 10.44 38.36
CA GLN A 39 -23.87 10.89 37.01
C GLN A 39 -22.35 10.89 36.81
N ARG A 40 -21.88 10.34 35.68
CA ARG A 40 -20.45 10.29 35.35
C ARG A 40 -19.85 11.70 35.39
N LYS A 41 -18.71 11.86 36.06
CA LYS A 41 -17.98 13.13 36.10
C LYS A 41 -16.76 13.08 35.19
N VAL A 42 -16.72 13.94 34.18
CA VAL A 42 -15.60 14.04 33.24
C VAL A 42 -14.88 15.37 33.39
N CYS A 43 -13.58 15.33 33.69
CA CYS A 43 -12.74 16.52 33.80
C CYS A 43 -11.79 16.65 32.61
N PHE A 44 -11.70 17.85 32.04
CA PHE A 44 -10.74 18.20 30.99
C PHE A 44 -9.61 19.03 31.60
N ASN A 45 -8.38 18.55 31.50
CA ASN A 45 -7.20 19.29 31.97
C ASN A 45 -6.76 20.36 30.95
N VAL A 46 -6.37 21.53 31.44
CA VAL A 46 -5.91 22.69 30.64
C VAL A 46 -4.66 23.36 31.27
N CYS A 47 -4.08 22.77 32.33
CA CYS A 47 -2.94 23.37 33.05
C CYS A 47 -1.57 23.12 32.39
N ARG A 48 -1.49 22.28 31.35
CA ARG A 48 -0.30 22.03 30.53
C ARG A 48 -0.50 22.55 29.10
N GLN A 49 -1.28 23.63 28.98
CA GLN A 49 -1.60 24.39 27.76
C GLN A 49 -2.31 23.57 26.67
N GLU A 50 -3.13 22.61 27.07
CA GLU A 50 -3.92 21.75 26.17
C GLU A 50 -4.82 22.57 25.20
N PRO A 51 -4.69 22.39 23.87
CA PRO A 51 -5.41 23.21 22.89
C PRO A 51 -6.88 22.81 22.72
N TYR A 52 -7.26 21.59 23.13
CA TYR A 52 -8.62 21.06 23.02
C TYR A 52 -9.29 21.00 24.40
N HIS A 53 -10.43 21.68 24.55
CA HIS A 53 -11.22 21.68 25.79
C HIS A 53 -12.70 21.99 25.47
N PRO A 54 -13.65 21.84 26.41
CA PRO A 54 -15.08 21.99 26.14
C PRO A 54 -15.54 23.33 25.51
N SER A 55 -14.68 24.36 25.49
CA SER A 55 -14.95 25.66 24.86
C SER A 55 -14.34 25.80 23.45
N LYS A 56 -13.29 25.03 23.14
CA LYS A 56 -12.47 25.11 21.92
C LYS A 56 -12.07 23.70 21.46
N GLY A 57 -12.53 23.30 20.28
CA GLY A 57 -12.19 22.03 19.65
C GLY A 57 -12.97 20.82 20.16
N TYR A 58 -13.34 20.74 21.45
CA TYR A 58 -14.17 19.64 21.97
C TYR A 58 -15.59 20.08 22.35
N ARG A 59 -16.18 21.04 21.62
CA ARG A 59 -17.52 21.55 21.92
C ARG A 59 -18.61 20.51 21.65
N HIS A 60 -18.53 19.83 20.51
CA HIS A 60 -19.47 18.78 20.10
C HIS A 60 -19.34 17.55 21.00
N LEU A 61 -18.10 17.16 21.34
CA LEU A 61 -17.84 16.10 22.33
C LEU A 61 -18.41 16.44 23.70
N ALA A 62 -18.10 17.62 24.26
CA ALA A 62 -18.57 18.02 25.57
C ALA A 62 -20.11 18.12 25.64
N ARG A 63 -20.77 18.55 24.55
CA ARG A 63 -22.23 18.53 24.42
C ARG A 63 -22.79 17.11 24.53
N LYS A 64 -22.16 16.11 23.88
CA LYS A 64 -22.57 14.69 23.96
C LYS A 64 -22.28 14.10 25.35
N LEU A 65 -21.16 14.46 25.97
CA LEU A 65 -20.82 14.01 27.32
C LEU A 65 -21.82 14.51 28.38
N ARG A 66 -22.22 15.79 28.29
CA ARG A 66 -23.22 16.43 29.17
C ARG A 66 -24.61 15.79 29.15
N GLN A 67 -24.96 15.04 28.10
CA GLN A 67 -26.23 14.29 28.06
C GLN A 67 -26.26 13.11 29.04
N GLY A 68 -25.09 12.58 29.44
CA GLY A 68 -24.96 11.43 30.34
C GLY A 68 -24.27 11.71 31.67
N GLY A 69 -23.84 12.95 31.93
CA GLY A 69 -23.22 13.34 33.21
C GLY A 69 -22.65 14.76 33.21
N THR A 70 -21.75 15.08 34.14
CA THR A 70 -21.16 16.42 34.26
C THR A 70 -19.83 16.53 33.53
N VAL A 71 -19.51 17.75 33.07
CA VAL A 71 -18.25 18.08 32.40
C VAL A 71 -17.63 19.29 33.10
N GLU A 72 -16.46 19.09 33.68
CA GLU A 72 -15.67 20.06 34.43
C GLU A 72 -14.35 20.36 33.69
N ILE A 73 -13.70 21.47 34.04
CA ILE A 73 -12.42 21.90 33.42
C ILE A 73 -11.44 22.21 34.55
N ASN A 74 -10.33 21.47 34.61
CA ASN A 74 -9.23 21.81 35.51
C ASN A 74 -8.28 22.81 34.85
N LYS A 75 -7.95 23.88 35.58
CA LYS A 75 -6.96 24.89 35.20
C LYS A 75 -5.82 25.01 36.21
N GLU A 76 -5.92 24.30 37.32
CA GLU A 76 -4.93 24.28 38.41
C GLU A 76 -3.98 23.10 38.24
N ASP A 77 -2.92 23.04 39.03
CA ASP A 77 -1.93 21.96 38.96
C ASP A 77 -2.51 20.57 39.28
N ILE A 78 -1.85 19.55 38.73
CA ILE A 78 -2.28 18.16 38.75
C ILE A 78 -2.07 17.60 40.16
N THR A 79 -3.16 17.53 40.93
CA THR A 79 -3.16 17.10 42.34
C THR A 79 -4.18 16.00 42.57
N LEU A 80 -3.86 15.05 43.45
CA LEU A 80 -4.66 13.84 43.67
C LEU A 80 -6.10 14.17 44.11
N ASP A 81 -6.28 15.19 44.95
CA ASP A 81 -7.58 15.66 45.43
C ASP A 81 -8.46 16.23 44.31
N ARG A 82 -7.85 16.88 43.30
CA ARG A 82 -8.56 17.40 42.12
C ARG A 82 -8.93 16.28 41.15
N LEU A 83 -8.03 15.34 40.90
CA LEU A 83 -8.31 14.21 40.01
C LEU A 83 -9.38 13.27 40.61
N SER A 84 -9.25 12.94 41.89
CA SER A 84 -10.16 12.03 42.61
C SER A 84 -11.60 12.53 42.72
N ALA A 85 -11.85 13.83 42.51
CA ALA A 85 -13.20 14.36 42.41
C ALA A 85 -13.98 13.93 41.14
N SER A 86 -13.29 13.33 40.15
CA SER A 86 -13.84 12.95 38.84
C SER A 86 -13.70 11.45 38.53
N ASP A 87 -14.63 10.89 37.76
CA ASP A 87 -14.58 9.50 37.30
C ASP A 87 -13.59 9.31 36.14
N ILE A 88 -13.55 10.30 35.23
CA ILE A 88 -12.70 10.29 34.04
C ILE A 88 -11.97 11.62 33.92
N VAL A 89 -10.64 11.60 33.73
CA VAL A 89 -9.81 12.78 33.47
C VAL A 89 -9.20 12.70 32.07
N LEU A 90 -9.22 13.79 31.32
CA LEU A 90 -8.62 13.90 29.99
C LEU A 90 -7.42 14.84 29.99
N PHE A 91 -6.37 14.42 29.28
CA PHE A 91 -5.17 15.20 28.95
C PHE A 91 -5.01 15.29 27.43
N PRO A 92 -5.69 16.22 26.75
CA PRO A 92 -5.71 16.27 25.29
C PRO A 92 -4.62 17.16 24.68
N ALA A 93 -3.58 16.51 24.14
CA ALA A 93 -2.41 17.12 23.51
C ALA A 93 -1.69 18.15 24.42
N PRO A 94 -1.14 17.72 25.58
CA PRO A 94 -0.34 18.59 26.44
C PRO A 94 0.81 19.22 25.66
N GLN A 95 0.95 20.55 25.76
CA GLN A 95 1.97 21.30 25.04
C GLN A 95 3.21 21.56 25.89
N THR A 96 3.06 21.66 27.22
CA THR A 96 4.18 21.62 28.15
C THR A 96 4.37 20.20 28.69
N PRO A 97 5.62 19.72 28.84
CA PRO A 97 5.86 18.36 29.31
C PRO A 97 5.35 18.16 30.74
N PHE A 98 4.84 16.97 31.04
CA PHE A 98 4.52 16.57 32.41
C PHE A 98 5.78 16.44 33.27
N SER A 99 5.69 16.86 34.53
CA SER A 99 6.75 16.59 35.52
C SER A 99 6.69 15.12 35.99
N GLU A 100 7.76 14.64 36.63
CA GLU A 100 7.75 13.32 37.29
C GLU A 100 6.69 13.26 38.40
N GLU A 101 6.39 14.39 39.05
CA GLU A 101 5.32 14.54 40.04
C GLU A 101 3.92 14.41 39.40
N ASP A 102 3.67 15.08 38.27
CA ASP A 102 2.41 15.00 37.51
C ASP A 102 2.08 13.54 37.16
N LEU A 103 3.07 12.83 36.60
CA LEU A 103 2.94 11.42 36.18
C LEU A 103 2.74 10.49 37.38
N THR A 104 3.40 10.77 38.51
CA THR A 104 3.19 10.05 39.77
C THR A 104 1.77 10.24 40.31
N VAL A 105 1.23 11.46 40.26
CA VAL A 105 -0.14 11.77 40.68
C VAL A 105 -1.18 11.12 39.74
N ILE A 106 -0.96 11.15 38.42
CA ILE A 106 -1.82 10.47 37.45
C ILE A 106 -1.83 8.96 37.71
N ARG A 107 -0.66 8.36 37.96
CA ARG A 107 -0.54 6.95 38.32
C ARG A 107 -1.29 6.62 39.61
N GLN A 108 -1.13 7.41 40.68
CA GLN A 108 -1.86 7.23 41.94
C GLN A 108 -3.38 7.34 41.76
N TYR A 109 -3.86 8.28 40.94
CA TYR A 109 -5.27 8.43 40.61
C TYR A 109 -5.83 7.20 39.87
N VAL A 110 -5.11 6.69 38.88
CA VAL A 110 -5.53 5.48 38.15
C VAL A 110 -5.46 4.26 39.05
N GLU A 111 -4.37 4.02 39.78
CA GLU A 111 -4.28 2.90 40.75
C GLU A 111 -5.35 3.00 41.86
N GLY A 112 -5.82 4.21 42.18
CA GLY A 112 -6.95 4.48 43.07
C GLY A 112 -8.34 4.19 42.49
N GLY A 113 -8.45 3.69 41.26
CA GLY A 113 -9.71 3.32 40.60
C GLY A 113 -10.30 4.41 39.70
N GLY A 114 -9.62 5.54 39.55
CA GLY A 114 -9.92 6.57 38.57
C GLY A 114 -9.62 6.11 37.13
N SER A 115 -10.16 6.81 36.15
CA SER A 115 -9.89 6.54 34.73
C SER A 115 -9.27 7.75 34.03
N ALA A 116 -8.14 7.58 33.37
CA ALA A 116 -7.42 8.64 32.69
C ALA A 116 -7.36 8.37 31.18
N MET A 117 -7.53 9.42 30.37
CA MET A 117 -7.33 9.37 28.93
C MET A 117 -6.33 10.42 28.47
N ILE A 118 -5.20 9.99 27.94
CA ILE A 118 -4.16 10.84 27.35
C ILE A 118 -4.33 10.81 25.84
N LEU A 119 -4.46 11.98 25.20
CA LEU A 119 -4.44 12.08 23.74
C LEU A 119 -3.20 12.84 23.31
N LEU A 120 -2.53 12.34 22.28
CA LEU A 120 -1.29 12.92 21.75
C LEU A 120 -1.54 13.57 20.38
N GLY A 121 -0.49 13.96 19.68
CA GLY A 121 -0.58 14.48 18.31
C GLY A 121 0.44 13.82 17.40
N ASP A 122 0.95 14.59 16.44
CA ASP A 122 2.08 14.22 15.60
C ASP A 122 3.29 13.83 16.47
N GLY A 123 3.85 12.63 16.28
CA GLY A 123 4.98 12.14 17.07
C GLY A 123 6.33 12.62 16.54
N HIS A 124 6.35 13.23 15.35
CA HIS A 124 7.56 13.59 14.65
C HIS A 124 8.42 14.60 15.43
N GLY A 125 9.75 14.41 15.37
CA GLY A 125 10.70 15.20 16.16
C GLY A 125 10.73 14.86 17.66
N GLY A 126 10.12 13.73 18.08
CA GLY A 126 10.27 13.18 19.42
C GLY A 126 9.56 13.97 20.52
N GLN A 127 8.52 14.77 20.19
CA GLN A 127 7.83 15.65 21.13
C GLN A 127 7.36 14.94 22.42
N TYR A 128 6.95 13.67 22.31
CA TYR A 128 6.43 12.87 23.43
C TYR A 128 7.41 11.82 23.98
N SER A 129 8.64 11.76 23.45
CA SER A 129 9.67 10.78 23.83
C SER A 129 9.97 10.73 25.32
N TYR A 130 9.86 11.87 26.01
CA TYR A 130 10.07 12.00 27.46
C TYR A 130 9.13 11.14 28.31
N LEU A 131 7.96 10.75 27.78
CA LEU A 131 7.00 9.89 28.48
C LEU A 131 7.37 8.41 28.43
N ASN A 132 8.13 7.98 27.40
CA ASN A 132 8.33 6.56 27.09
C ASN A 132 8.87 5.77 28.28
N LYS A 133 9.91 6.27 28.96
CA LYS A 133 10.48 5.60 30.15
C LYS A 133 9.40 5.31 31.22
N THR A 134 8.58 6.30 31.55
CA THR A 134 7.57 6.17 32.61
C THR A 134 6.35 5.35 32.20
N LEU A 135 5.95 5.41 30.93
CA LEU A 135 4.80 4.66 30.40
C LEU A 135 5.15 3.20 30.14
N ASP A 136 6.37 2.91 29.72
CA ASP A 136 6.88 1.55 29.55
C ASP A 136 7.01 0.85 30.91
N ASP A 137 7.71 1.47 31.88
CA ASP A 137 7.87 0.96 33.26
C ASP A 137 6.53 0.74 33.99
N TRP A 138 5.49 1.51 33.67
CA TRP A 138 4.16 1.41 34.29
C TRP A 138 3.21 0.45 33.54
N THR A 139 3.18 0.53 32.21
CA THR A 139 2.12 -0.06 31.39
C THR A 139 2.60 -0.95 30.25
N GLY A 140 3.86 -0.86 29.84
CA GLY A 140 4.37 -1.50 28.60
C GLY A 140 3.95 -0.77 27.32
N ILE A 141 3.65 0.53 27.39
CA ILE A 141 3.31 1.35 26.22
C ILE A 141 4.48 2.29 25.92
N THR A 142 5.05 2.15 24.72
CA THR A 142 6.06 3.06 24.17
C THR A 142 5.48 3.84 22.99
N ILE A 143 5.71 5.15 22.96
CA ILE A 143 5.25 6.09 21.92
C ILE A 143 6.29 6.15 20.81
N ASN A 144 5.86 5.98 19.55
CA ASN A 144 6.73 6.10 18.39
C ASN A 144 6.84 7.56 17.91
N GLU A 145 7.98 7.90 17.30
CA GLU A 145 8.29 9.25 16.78
C GLU A 145 7.81 9.42 15.31
N ASP A 146 6.67 8.81 15.01
CA ASP A 146 6.11 8.69 13.67
C ASP A 146 4.81 9.49 13.49
N CYS A 147 4.26 9.41 12.28
CA CYS A 147 2.92 9.89 12.00
C CYS A 147 2.27 8.98 10.97
N VAL A 148 1.03 8.57 11.25
CA VAL A 148 0.26 7.72 10.36
C VAL A 148 -0.14 8.52 9.12
N VAL A 149 0.25 8.02 7.96
CA VAL A 149 -0.11 8.55 6.64
C VAL A 149 -0.88 7.51 5.85
N ARG A 150 -1.82 7.91 5.00
CA ARG A 150 -2.51 6.97 4.10
C ARG A 150 -1.56 6.44 3.04
N THR A 151 -1.71 5.17 2.64
CA THR A 151 -1.03 4.60 1.47
C THR A 151 -1.80 4.85 0.17
N VAL A 152 -3.12 5.04 0.27
CA VAL A 152 -4.05 5.25 -0.86
C VAL A 152 -4.84 6.54 -0.65
N LEU A 153 -5.10 7.30 -1.72
CA LEU A 153 -5.99 8.45 -1.68
C LEU A 153 -7.44 7.98 -1.44
N HIS A 154 -8.00 8.28 -0.26
CA HIS A 154 -9.37 7.92 0.10
C HIS A 154 -10.02 9.03 0.94
N ARG A 155 -11.14 9.58 0.43
CA ARG A 155 -12.03 10.62 1.01
C ARG A 155 -11.42 11.98 1.37
N TYR A 156 -10.29 12.02 2.05
CA TYR A 156 -9.64 13.23 2.54
C TYR A 156 -8.51 13.70 1.61
N LEU A 157 -8.01 14.92 1.81
CA LEU A 157 -7.00 15.51 0.91
C LEU A 157 -5.59 15.46 1.50
N HIS A 158 -5.42 15.65 2.81
CA HIS A 158 -4.11 15.64 3.42
C HIS A 158 -3.61 14.19 3.69
N PRO A 159 -2.34 13.84 3.45
CA PRO A 159 -1.84 12.48 3.67
C PRO A 159 -1.97 11.97 5.13
N LYS A 160 -1.86 12.87 6.11
CA LYS A 160 -2.06 12.59 7.55
C LYS A 160 -3.53 12.53 7.99
N GLU A 161 -4.50 12.73 7.09
CA GLU A 161 -5.94 12.55 7.37
C GLU A 161 -6.35 11.15 6.96
N VAL A 162 -6.10 10.17 7.84
CA VAL A 162 -6.20 8.75 7.48
C VAL A 162 -7.59 8.21 7.80
N CYS A 163 -8.33 7.79 6.78
CA CYS A 163 -9.57 7.05 6.96
C CYS A 163 -9.24 5.58 7.22
N VAL A 164 -9.46 5.12 8.45
CA VAL A 164 -9.13 3.78 8.93
C VAL A 164 -10.34 2.86 8.76
N THR A 165 -10.17 1.85 7.93
CA THR A 165 -11.08 0.71 7.74
C THR A 165 -10.47 -0.54 8.39
N ASN A 166 -11.29 -1.35 9.05
CA ASN A 166 -10.86 -2.55 9.79
C ASN A 166 -9.78 -2.32 10.88
N GLY A 167 -9.67 -1.11 11.41
CA GLY A 167 -8.70 -0.75 12.46
C GLY A 167 -9.14 -1.03 13.90
N ILE A 168 -9.96 -2.06 14.14
CA ILE A 168 -10.36 -2.47 15.50
C ILE A 168 -9.72 -3.82 15.81
N THR A 169 -8.84 -3.84 16.80
CA THR A 169 -8.17 -5.06 17.26
C THR A 169 -9.10 -5.90 18.15
N ASN A 170 -9.90 -5.27 19.01
CA ASN A 170 -10.77 -5.98 19.96
C ASN A 170 -12.24 -5.99 19.54
N ARG A 171 -12.81 -7.18 19.29
CA ARG A 171 -14.16 -7.33 18.73
C ARG A 171 -15.28 -6.81 19.64
N ALA A 172 -15.02 -6.58 20.92
CA ALA A 172 -15.96 -5.95 21.84
C ALA A 172 -16.37 -4.54 21.37
N ILE A 173 -15.46 -3.79 20.74
CA ILE A 173 -15.72 -2.45 20.22
C ILE A 173 -16.70 -2.53 19.03
N ASN A 174 -16.44 -3.41 18.06
CA ASN A 174 -17.35 -3.66 16.93
C ASN A 174 -18.73 -4.14 17.39
N LYS A 175 -18.79 -5.02 18.41
CA LYS A 175 -20.06 -5.48 19.00
C LYS A 175 -20.83 -4.33 19.67
N ALA A 176 -20.16 -3.42 20.37
CA ALA A 176 -20.78 -2.25 20.98
C ALA A 176 -21.24 -1.21 19.95
N ALA A 177 -20.60 -1.17 18.78
CA ALA A 177 -21.03 -0.37 17.62
C ALA A 177 -22.21 -0.99 16.85
N GLY A 178 -22.67 -2.19 17.21
CA GLY A 178 -23.75 -2.90 16.50
C GLY A 178 -23.32 -3.58 15.19
N LYS A 179 -22.01 -3.72 14.93
CA LYS A 179 -21.47 -4.37 13.72
C LYS A 179 -21.53 -5.89 13.84
N LYS A 180 -21.79 -6.60 12.73
CA LYS A 180 -21.83 -8.07 12.70
C LYS A 180 -20.42 -8.65 12.71
N VAL A 181 -19.99 -9.09 13.89
CA VAL A 181 -18.71 -9.81 14.08
C VAL A 181 -18.90 -11.30 13.83
N PHE A 182 -18.31 -11.83 12.77
CA PHE A 182 -18.20 -13.28 12.56
C PHE A 182 -17.21 -13.91 13.56
N GLY A 183 -17.49 -15.15 14.01
CA GLY A 183 -16.60 -15.89 14.92
C GLY A 183 -16.89 -15.76 16.42
N ALA A 184 -18.09 -15.30 16.82
CA ALA A 184 -18.53 -15.34 18.21
C ALA A 184 -19.44 -16.56 18.49
N VAL A 185 -18.86 -17.70 18.88
CA VAL A 185 -19.63 -18.82 19.48
C VAL A 185 -20.08 -18.38 20.88
N GLY A 186 -21.27 -17.78 20.94
CA GLY A 186 -21.78 -17.15 22.16
C GLY A 186 -23.17 -16.56 22.01
N GLY A 187 -24.03 -17.20 21.22
CA GLY A 187 -25.44 -16.84 21.10
C GLY A 187 -26.30 -17.64 22.07
N SER A 188 -26.81 -16.97 23.12
CA SER A 188 -28.02 -17.47 23.81
C SER A 188 -29.22 -17.17 22.92
N PRO A 189 -29.99 -18.16 22.45
CA PRO A 189 -31.18 -17.90 21.65
C PRO A 189 -32.34 -17.48 22.57
N SER A 190 -33.00 -16.38 22.22
CA SER A 190 -34.34 -16.07 22.74
C SER A 190 -35.36 -17.08 22.21
N SER A 191 -36.38 -17.39 23.02
CA SER A 191 -37.35 -18.46 22.81
C SER A 191 -38.18 -18.34 21.52
N GLY A 192 -38.36 -19.44 20.79
CA GLY A 192 -39.25 -19.49 19.62
C GLY A 192 -39.40 -20.86 18.92
N PHE A 193 -40.01 -21.84 19.60
CA PHE A 193 -40.73 -23.04 19.08
C PHE A 193 -40.45 -23.60 17.66
N GLY A 194 -40.13 -24.90 17.56
CA GLY A 194 -40.24 -25.68 16.32
C GLY A 194 -39.45 -27.00 16.36
N GLY A 195 -40.10 -28.13 16.62
CA GLY A 195 -39.43 -29.42 16.84
C GLY A 195 -39.07 -30.20 15.58
N GLY A 196 -37.96 -30.93 15.62
CA GLY A 196 -37.54 -31.90 14.58
C GLY A 196 -36.43 -32.82 15.10
N THR A 197 -36.72 -34.12 15.19
CA THR A 197 -35.84 -35.13 15.82
C THR A 197 -34.86 -35.77 14.83
N GLY A 198 -33.58 -35.89 15.20
CA GLY A 198 -32.57 -36.70 14.50
C GLY A 198 -31.28 -36.77 15.33
N SER A 199 -30.64 -37.94 15.43
CA SER A 199 -29.64 -38.21 16.48
C SER A 199 -28.30 -38.77 15.99
N ILE A 200 -27.24 -38.42 16.75
CA ILE A 200 -25.97 -39.14 16.96
C ILE A 200 -24.96 -39.20 15.78
N GLY A 201 -23.71 -38.83 16.08
CA GLY A 201 -22.55 -39.03 15.20
C GLY A 201 -21.23 -38.49 15.75
N ALA A 202 -20.80 -38.91 16.95
CA ALA A 202 -19.58 -38.41 17.59
C ALA A 202 -18.31 -39.22 17.26
N LYS A 203 -17.24 -38.53 16.81
CA LYS A 203 -15.79 -38.86 16.79
C LYS A 203 -15.09 -37.62 16.22
N GLY A 204 -13.87 -37.23 16.59
CA GLY A 204 -12.89 -37.73 17.55
C GLY A 204 -11.56 -37.03 17.26
N VAL A 205 -10.96 -36.37 18.24
CA VAL A 205 -9.83 -35.44 18.05
C VAL A 205 -8.51 -36.17 17.75
N THR A 206 -7.74 -35.67 16.77
CA THR A 206 -6.26 -35.70 16.80
C THR A 206 -5.69 -34.42 16.19
N SER A 207 -4.90 -33.69 16.97
CA SER A 207 -4.16 -32.50 16.56
C SER A 207 -2.76 -32.85 16.05
N THR A 208 -2.28 -32.16 15.01
CA THR A 208 -0.87 -32.20 14.59
C THR A 208 -0.42 -30.77 14.24
N MET A 209 0.74 -30.35 14.72
CA MET A 209 1.30 -29.00 14.50
C MET A 209 2.08 -28.89 13.18
N GLY A 210 2.08 -27.70 12.59
CA GLY A 210 2.97 -27.25 11.49
C GLY A 210 2.73 -25.75 11.26
N ILE A 211 3.54 -24.86 11.84
CA ILE A 211 4.76 -24.27 11.22
C ILE A 211 4.46 -23.48 9.93
N GLY A 212 4.24 -22.18 10.13
CA GLY A 212 4.61 -21.04 9.27
C GLY A 212 4.47 -21.10 7.75
N SER A 213 3.51 -20.34 7.21
CA SER A 213 3.70 -19.55 5.99
C SER A 213 2.62 -18.46 5.85
N THR A 214 3.00 -17.20 6.08
CA THR A 214 2.23 -16.01 5.66
C THR A 214 3.18 -14.97 5.09
N LEU A 215 3.70 -15.25 3.90
CA LEU A 215 4.42 -14.29 3.06
C LEU A 215 3.48 -13.84 1.94
N MET A 216 2.69 -12.80 2.22
CA MET A 216 1.86 -12.11 1.23
C MET A 216 2.51 -10.78 0.89
N THR A 217 3.20 -10.75 -0.25
CA THR A 217 3.97 -9.60 -0.74
C THR A 217 3.06 -8.49 -1.26
N LEU A 218 3.25 -7.28 -0.74
CA LEU A 218 2.55 -6.07 -1.16
C LEU A 218 3.00 -5.63 -2.56
N ASN A 219 2.14 -5.75 -3.58
CA ASN A 219 2.39 -5.12 -4.87
C ASN A 219 2.06 -3.62 -4.82
N ARG A 220 3.11 -2.81 -4.97
CA ARG A 220 3.09 -1.35 -4.90
C ARG A 220 2.63 -0.76 -6.23
N THR A 221 1.46 -0.12 -6.26
CA THR A 221 0.98 0.62 -7.42
C THR A 221 1.87 1.82 -7.73
N VAL A 222 2.44 1.84 -8.93
CA VAL A 222 3.12 2.99 -9.54
C VAL A 222 2.30 3.39 -10.76
N GLY A 223 1.90 4.66 -10.87
CA GLY A 223 1.12 5.13 -12.02
C GLY A 223 0.18 6.29 -11.74
N ALA A 224 0.72 7.45 -11.34
CA ALA A 224 -0.03 8.69 -11.41
C ALA A 224 0.12 9.28 -12.82
N GLY A 225 -0.98 9.60 -13.51
CA GLY A 225 -0.92 10.40 -14.73
C GLY A 225 -2.01 10.17 -15.77
N GLN A 226 -3.22 10.67 -15.52
CA GLN A 226 -3.93 11.56 -16.46
C GLN A 226 -5.26 12.04 -15.85
N ALA A 227 -5.26 13.26 -15.32
CA ALA A 227 -6.48 14.01 -15.07
C ALA A 227 -6.78 14.86 -16.30
N THR A 228 -7.81 14.53 -17.07
CA THR A 228 -8.42 15.45 -18.05
C THR A 228 -9.94 15.41 -17.99
N ASN A 229 -10.53 16.61 -17.97
CA ASN A 229 -11.86 16.92 -18.51
C ASN A 229 -13.13 16.37 -17.82
N ALA A 230 -13.26 16.58 -16.51
CA ALA A 230 -14.56 16.64 -15.83
C ALA A 230 -15.36 17.92 -16.20
N ALA A 231 -15.67 18.14 -17.49
CA ALA A 231 -16.40 19.34 -17.94
C ALA A 231 -17.11 19.23 -19.32
N ARG A 232 -17.72 18.09 -19.69
CA ARG A 232 -18.61 18.05 -20.87
C ARG A 232 -19.59 16.86 -20.99
N LEU A 233 -20.54 16.73 -20.06
CA LEU A 233 -21.76 15.94 -20.33
C LEU A 233 -23.01 16.45 -19.57
N ALA A 234 -23.37 17.70 -19.84
CA ALA A 234 -24.61 18.29 -19.35
C ALA A 234 -25.42 18.91 -20.50
N GLN A 235 -25.84 18.09 -21.47
CA GLN A 235 -26.86 18.43 -22.50
C GLN A 235 -27.19 17.23 -23.42
N SER A 236 -28.10 16.35 -22.99
CA SER A 236 -29.01 15.58 -23.87
C SER A 236 -29.99 14.74 -23.05
N ALA A 237 -31.08 15.36 -22.59
CA ALA A 237 -32.20 14.62 -22.03
C ALA A 237 -33.08 14.08 -23.18
N THR A 238 -33.14 12.76 -23.34
CA THR A 238 -34.26 12.06 -23.97
C THR A 238 -34.62 10.85 -23.11
N ALA A 239 -35.92 10.63 -22.91
CA ALA A 239 -36.44 9.68 -21.93
C ALA A 239 -36.65 8.27 -22.52
N GLY A 240 -36.36 7.23 -21.72
CA GLY A 240 -36.61 5.84 -22.10
C GLY A 240 -36.09 4.81 -21.10
N SER A 241 -36.92 4.47 -20.10
CA SER A 241 -36.89 3.19 -19.34
C SER A 241 -35.54 2.47 -19.11
N ALA A 242 -34.78 2.89 -18.08
CA ALA A 242 -33.66 2.11 -17.53
C ALA A 242 -33.46 2.26 -16.00
N ALA A 243 -34.48 2.75 -15.28
CA ALA A 243 -34.41 2.98 -13.83
C ALA A 243 -34.92 1.77 -13.02
N ALA A 244 -34.18 0.65 -13.05
CA ALA A 244 -34.50 -0.54 -12.24
C ALA A 244 -33.31 -1.48 -11.93
N ILE A 245 -32.10 -1.25 -12.45
CA ILE A 245 -30.92 -2.13 -12.25
C ILE A 245 -29.66 -1.28 -11.96
N ALA A 246 -29.71 -0.49 -10.89
CA ALA A 246 -28.59 0.37 -10.46
C ALA A 246 -28.68 0.76 -8.96
N VAL A 247 -29.05 -0.17 -8.09
CA VAL A 247 -29.18 0.07 -6.62
C VAL A 247 -28.52 -1.05 -5.77
N ASP A 248 -28.04 -2.14 -6.36
CA ASP A 248 -27.72 -3.38 -5.63
C ASP A 248 -26.21 -3.71 -5.51
N GLU A 249 -25.32 -2.70 -5.63
CA GLU A 249 -23.86 -2.85 -5.44
C GLU A 249 -23.30 -1.99 -4.29
N ALA A 250 -24.14 -1.58 -3.32
CA ALA A 250 -23.74 -0.68 -2.24
C ALA A 250 -24.12 -1.13 -0.80
N GLU A 251 -24.55 -2.38 -0.60
CA GLU A 251 -24.84 -2.94 0.73
C GLU A 251 -24.07 -4.25 1.04
N GLN A 252 -22.75 -4.23 0.87
CA GLN A 252 -21.90 -5.10 1.70
C GLN A 252 -21.93 -4.55 3.13
N GLU A 253 -22.67 -5.22 4.03
CA GLU A 253 -22.79 -4.83 5.44
C GLU A 253 -21.40 -4.64 6.08
N ALA A 254 -21.04 -3.41 6.43
CA ALA A 254 -19.73 -3.11 6.99
C ALA A 254 -19.49 -3.88 8.31
N THR A 255 -18.54 -4.81 8.29
CA THR A 255 -18.22 -5.73 9.41
C THR A 255 -17.42 -5.06 10.53
N SER A 256 -16.76 -3.93 10.23
CA SER A 256 -16.01 -3.10 11.18
C SER A 256 -16.56 -1.67 11.23
N LEU A 257 -16.33 -1.00 12.36
CA LEU A 257 -16.46 0.46 12.46
C LEU A 257 -15.39 1.14 11.57
N VAL A 258 -15.77 2.24 10.93
CA VAL A 258 -14.88 3.09 10.10
C VAL A 258 -14.72 4.47 10.76
N PHE A 259 -13.49 4.94 10.92
CA PHE A 259 -13.20 6.20 11.59
C PHE A 259 -12.03 6.94 10.93
N VAL A 260 -11.95 8.26 11.14
CA VAL A 260 -10.82 9.08 10.69
C VAL A 260 -9.83 9.26 11.82
N TYR A 261 -8.56 8.99 11.54
CA TYR A 261 -7.41 9.20 12.43
C TYR A 261 -6.48 10.29 11.86
N PRO A 262 -6.78 11.57 12.15
CA PRO A 262 -6.02 12.71 11.64
C PRO A 262 -4.78 13.04 12.49
N TYR A 263 -3.64 13.28 11.86
CA TYR A 263 -2.38 13.78 12.47
C TYR A 263 -1.98 13.07 13.77
N GLY A 264 -2.03 11.74 13.78
CA GLY A 264 -1.66 10.93 14.93
C GLY A 264 -0.43 10.06 14.72
N LEU A 265 0.18 9.65 15.82
CA LEU A 265 1.32 8.73 15.90
C LEU A 265 0.88 7.27 16.15
N THR A 266 1.84 6.33 16.20
CA THR A 266 1.62 4.92 16.60
C THR A 266 2.28 4.58 17.95
N PHE A 267 1.93 3.43 18.50
CA PHE A 267 2.51 2.88 19.73
C PHE A 267 3.10 1.49 19.51
N ASN A 268 4.15 1.18 20.26
CA ASN A 268 4.53 -0.19 20.56
C ASN A 268 3.87 -0.58 21.88
N VAL A 269 3.16 -1.70 21.91
CA VAL A 269 2.34 -2.13 23.05
C VAL A 269 2.78 -3.53 23.47
N GLN A 270 3.20 -3.65 24.72
CA GLN A 270 3.57 -4.90 25.37
C GLN A 270 2.65 -5.12 26.59
N ARG A 271 2.53 -6.37 27.03
CA ARG A 271 1.83 -6.70 28.28
C ARG A 271 2.52 -5.98 29.44
N PRO A 272 1.78 -5.34 30.38
CA PRO A 272 0.35 -5.54 30.66
C PRO A 272 -0.66 -4.70 29.84
N ALA A 273 -0.25 -3.82 28.92
CA ALA A 273 -1.18 -3.06 28.10
C ALA A 273 -1.83 -3.87 26.96
N ILE A 274 -2.95 -3.37 26.46
CA ILE A 274 -3.84 -3.99 25.48
C ILE A 274 -4.07 -2.99 24.34
N PRO A 275 -3.71 -3.29 23.08
CA PRO A 275 -4.04 -2.43 21.94
C PRO A 275 -5.55 -2.53 21.62
N LEU A 276 -6.21 -1.39 21.42
CA LEU A 276 -7.65 -1.30 21.13
C LEU A 276 -7.97 -0.93 19.68
N LEU A 277 -7.12 -0.10 19.07
CA LEU A 277 -7.28 0.39 17.72
C LEU A 277 -5.97 0.25 16.96
N SER A 278 -6.09 -0.03 15.66
CA SER A 278 -5.00 -0.25 14.71
C SER A 278 -5.10 0.76 13.56
N SER A 279 -3.97 1.16 12.96
CA SER A 279 -3.93 2.02 11.77
C SER A 279 -4.57 1.37 10.53
N GLY A 280 -4.70 0.04 10.53
CA GLY A 280 -5.29 -0.73 9.44
C GLY A 280 -4.38 -0.85 8.21
N PHE A 281 -4.92 -1.51 7.17
CA PHE A 281 -4.17 -1.92 5.98
C PHE A 281 -4.07 -0.83 4.89
N MET A 282 -4.82 0.27 5.03
CA MET A 282 -4.80 1.43 4.10
C MET A 282 -3.90 2.57 4.59
N ALA A 283 -3.12 2.33 5.64
CA ALA A 283 -2.28 3.29 6.33
C ALA A 283 -0.82 2.83 6.39
N TYR A 284 0.10 3.78 6.54
CA TYR A 284 1.49 3.54 6.85
C TYR A 284 1.85 4.25 8.18
N PRO A 285 2.48 3.56 9.14
CA PRO A 285 2.82 2.13 9.09
C PRO A 285 1.55 1.27 9.20
N LEU A 286 1.55 0.11 8.50
CA LEU A 286 0.40 -0.79 8.36
C LEU A 286 0.05 -1.46 9.69
N ASN A 287 -1.24 -1.64 10.00
CA ASN A 287 -1.74 -2.44 11.13
C ASN A 287 -1.05 -2.17 12.50
N ARG A 288 -0.82 -0.90 12.84
CA ARG A 288 -0.14 -0.49 14.09
C ARG A 288 -1.08 -0.04 15.19
N PRO A 289 -0.79 -0.34 16.47
CA PRO A 289 -1.51 0.26 17.58
C PRO A 289 -1.54 1.80 17.48
N ILE A 290 -2.75 2.37 17.43
CA ILE A 290 -3.01 3.83 17.46
C ILE A 290 -3.86 4.24 18.67
N ALA A 291 -4.36 3.26 19.42
CA ALA A 291 -4.84 3.44 20.79
C ALA A 291 -4.52 2.20 21.62
N ALA A 292 -4.05 2.41 22.84
CA ALA A 292 -3.67 1.36 23.77
C ALA A 292 -4.27 1.65 25.15
N ALA A 293 -4.71 0.62 25.86
CA ALA A 293 -5.29 0.73 27.19
C ALA A 293 -4.55 -0.14 28.19
N TRP A 294 -4.54 0.30 29.44
CA TRP A 294 -4.02 -0.44 30.59
C TRP A 294 -5.09 -0.49 31.67
N GLU A 295 -5.40 -1.68 32.17
CA GLU A 295 -6.34 -1.88 33.27
C GLU A 295 -5.57 -2.24 34.54
N CYS A 296 -5.85 -1.54 35.64
CA CYS A 296 -5.21 -1.82 36.92
C CYS A 296 -5.66 -3.19 37.45
N PRO A 297 -4.72 -4.09 37.80
CA PRO A 297 -5.09 -5.39 38.38
C PRO A 297 -5.81 -5.29 39.73
N LYS A 298 -5.63 -4.16 40.45
CA LYS A 298 -6.26 -3.92 41.76
C LYS A 298 -7.62 -3.25 41.57
N VAL A 299 -8.64 -3.78 42.26
CA VAL A 299 -9.94 -3.13 42.38
C VAL A 299 -9.91 -2.20 43.58
N ALA A 300 -9.95 -0.90 43.34
CA ALA A 300 -10.03 0.15 44.36
C ALA A 300 -11.48 0.64 44.52
N GLU A 301 -11.75 1.39 45.59
CA GLU A 301 -13.03 2.08 45.78
C GLU A 301 -12.87 3.55 45.39
N HIS A 302 -13.52 3.94 44.29
CA HIS A 302 -13.47 5.28 43.75
C HIS A 302 -14.88 5.88 43.67
N LEU A 303 -15.09 7.05 44.27
CA LEU A 303 -16.39 7.74 44.34
C LEU A 303 -17.56 6.82 44.75
N GLY A 304 -17.34 5.92 45.72
CA GLY A 304 -18.34 4.96 46.23
C GLY A 304 -18.61 3.76 45.31
N ARG A 305 -17.79 3.55 44.26
CA ARG A 305 -17.88 2.40 43.34
C ARG A 305 -16.58 1.60 43.38
N ARG A 306 -16.68 0.27 43.55
CA ARG A 306 -15.53 -0.62 43.39
C ARG A 306 -15.22 -0.79 41.91
N LYS A 307 -14.11 -0.22 41.46
CA LYS A 307 -13.69 -0.11 40.05
C LYS A 307 -12.22 -0.47 39.87
N GLN A 308 -11.83 -0.81 38.65
CA GLN A 308 -10.42 -0.99 38.27
C GLN A 308 -9.93 0.31 37.66
N GLY A 309 -8.73 0.75 38.01
CA GLY A 309 -8.10 1.86 37.29
C GLY A 309 -8.04 1.60 35.79
N LYS A 310 -8.27 2.61 34.95
CA LYS A 310 -8.03 2.49 33.50
C LYS A 310 -7.22 3.66 32.99
N LEU A 311 -6.14 3.38 32.26
CA LEU A 311 -5.45 4.36 31.42
C LEU A 311 -5.76 4.05 29.96
N LEU A 312 -6.12 5.05 29.17
CA LEU A 312 -6.29 4.95 27.72
C LEU A 312 -5.39 6.00 27.06
N ILE A 313 -4.53 5.58 26.15
CA ILE A 313 -3.65 6.45 25.38
C ILE A 313 -4.07 6.37 23.91
N ILE A 314 -4.29 7.52 23.27
CA ILE A 314 -4.69 7.63 21.86
C ILE A 314 -3.69 8.56 21.17
N GLY A 315 -3.14 8.16 20.03
CA GLY A 315 -2.09 8.93 19.37
C GLY A 315 -2.58 10.17 18.60
N SER A 316 -3.88 10.45 18.60
CA SER A 316 -4.47 11.66 18.01
C SER A 316 -5.55 12.28 18.91
N ALA A 317 -5.34 13.53 19.32
CA ALA A 317 -6.35 14.38 19.94
C ALA A 317 -7.33 14.96 18.90
N GLN A 318 -6.91 15.12 17.64
CA GLN A 318 -7.78 15.60 16.57
C GLN A 318 -8.91 14.60 16.25
N LEU A 319 -8.77 13.31 16.62
CA LEU A 319 -9.83 12.28 16.52
C LEU A 319 -11.20 12.74 17.05
N PHE A 320 -11.21 13.56 18.12
CA PHE A 320 -12.42 14.07 18.76
C PHE A 320 -12.65 15.58 18.54
N ASP A 321 -11.85 16.24 17.71
CA ASP A 321 -12.01 17.66 17.41
C ASP A 321 -13.32 17.92 16.66
N ASP A 322 -13.86 19.14 16.80
CA ASP A 322 -15.15 19.56 16.26
C ASP A 322 -15.22 19.39 14.73
N ALA A 323 -14.09 19.42 14.01
CA ALA A 323 -14.01 19.15 12.57
C ALA A 323 -14.17 17.66 12.19
N TRP A 324 -13.80 16.74 13.09
CA TRP A 324 -13.65 15.30 12.83
C TRP A 324 -14.66 14.41 13.57
N ILE A 325 -15.17 14.84 14.72
CA ILE A 325 -16.08 14.04 15.56
C ILE A 325 -17.41 13.69 14.89
N GLU A 326 -17.87 14.51 13.94
CA GLU A 326 -19.09 14.26 13.12
C GLU A 326 -18.74 13.64 11.74
N LYS A 327 -17.50 13.20 11.51
CA LYS A 327 -17.07 12.47 10.30
C LYS A 327 -17.05 10.97 10.57
N GLU A 328 -17.36 10.18 9.54
CA GLU A 328 -17.45 8.71 9.59
C GLU A 328 -18.20 8.26 10.86
N GLU A 329 -17.70 7.26 11.59
CA GLU A 329 -18.28 6.78 12.84
C GLU A 329 -17.50 7.27 14.09
N ASN A 330 -16.71 8.34 13.97
CA ASN A 330 -15.91 8.91 15.08
C ASN A 330 -16.76 9.20 16.33
N SER A 331 -17.98 9.72 16.16
CA SER A 331 -18.89 10.01 17.27
C SER A 331 -19.34 8.74 18.02
N THR A 332 -19.45 7.60 17.32
CA THR A 332 -19.81 6.29 17.86
C THR A 332 -18.60 5.69 18.57
N LEU A 333 -17.43 5.70 17.93
CA LEU A 333 -16.17 5.27 18.52
C LEU A 333 -15.88 5.99 19.83
N ALA A 334 -15.99 7.34 19.85
CA ALA A 334 -15.84 8.13 21.07
C ALA A 334 -16.77 7.64 22.19
N SER A 335 -18.04 7.36 21.89
CA SER A 335 -19.00 6.92 22.91
C SER A 335 -18.62 5.56 23.50
N ILE A 336 -18.17 4.62 22.66
CA ILE A 336 -17.71 3.29 23.08
C ILE A 336 -16.45 3.39 23.96
N LEU A 337 -15.50 4.27 23.62
CA LEU A 337 -14.30 4.52 24.43
C LEU A 337 -14.64 5.13 25.79
N PHE A 338 -15.59 6.08 25.85
CA PHE A 338 -16.08 6.62 27.13
C PHE A 338 -16.84 5.60 27.97
N ASP A 339 -17.62 4.71 27.35
CA ASP A 339 -18.33 3.64 28.05
C ASP A 339 -17.39 2.49 28.48
N TYR A 340 -16.24 2.32 27.82
CA TYR A 340 -15.13 1.49 28.29
C TYR A 340 -14.45 2.07 29.54
N LEU A 341 -14.20 3.37 29.57
CA LEU A 341 -13.66 4.08 30.74
C LEU A 341 -14.66 4.12 31.92
N ASP A 342 -15.97 4.24 31.67
CA ASP A 342 -17.01 4.11 32.72
C ASP A 342 -17.40 2.65 33.03
N HIS A 343 -16.60 1.67 32.59
CA HIS A 343 -16.71 0.25 32.95
C HIS A 343 -17.97 -0.48 32.44
N LYS A 344 -18.67 0.08 31.46
CA LYS A 344 -19.83 -0.56 30.82
C LYS A 344 -19.42 -1.54 29.73
N LEU A 345 -18.29 -1.28 29.05
CA LEU A 345 -17.68 -2.21 28.11
C LEU A 345 -16.65 -3.11 28.80
N LYS A 346 -16.73 -4.42 28.55
CA LYS A 346 -15.66 -5.38 28.83
C LYS A 346 -15.05 -5.85 27.52
N LEU A 347 -13.72 -5.87 27.46
CA LEU A 347 -12.97 -6.33 26.28
C LEU A 347 -13.09 -7.85 26.13
N ASN A 348 -12.92 -8.34 24.90
CA ASN A 348 -12.68 -9.76 24.67
C ASN A 348 -11.25 -10.10 25.13
N GLN A 349 -11.09 -11.16 25.93
CA GLN A 349 -9.78 -11.58 26.44
C GLN A 349 -8.89 -12.17 25.34
N ILE A 350 -9.44 -12.95 24.40
CA ILE A 350 -8.67 -13.56 23.30
C ILE A 350 -8.02 -12.46 22.45
N ASP A 351 -8.83 -11.50 21.99
CA ASP A 351 -8.34 -10.37 21.17
C ASP A 351 -7.46 -9.38 21.95
N ALA A 352 -7.46 -9.45 23.29
CA ALA A 352 -6.56 -8.67 24.15
C ALA A 352 -5.25 -9.42 24.42
N ASP A 353 -5.29 -10.76 24.42
CA ASP A 353 -4.14 -11.63 24.62
C ASP A 353 -3.32 -11.83 23.34
N GLU A 354 -3.99 -11.93 22.19
CA GLU A 354 -3.44 -12.12 20.84
C GLU A 354 -4.08 -11.09 19.85
N PRO A 355 -3.65 -9.82 19.90
CA PRO A 355 -4.16 -8.77 19.01
C PRO A 355 -3.57 -8.86 17.59
N ASP A 356 -4.40 -8.60 16.57
CA ASP A 356 -3.97 -8.51 15.16
C ASP A 356 -3.26 -7.17 14.88
N ILE A 357 -1.94 -7.14 15.10
CA ILE A 357 -1.05 -5.99 14.92
C ILE A 357 0.31 -6.42 14.31
N THR A 358 1.04 -5.48 13.72
CA THR A 358 2.36 -5.74 13.09
C THR A 358 3.54 -5.11 13.85
N ASP A 359 4.74 -5.64 13.59
CA ASP A 359 5.99 -5.32 14.30
C ASP A 359 6.70 -4.03 13.86
N TYR A 360 7.45 -3.45 14.81
CA TYR A 360 8.42 -2.32 14.84
C TYR A 360 9.28 -1.99 13.59
N HIS A 361 8.78 -2.03 12.35
CA HIS A 361 9.58 -1.71 11.16
C HIS A 361 9.88 -0.21 11.08
N HIS A 362 11.06 0.18 11.56
CA HIS A 362 11.65 1.50 11.31
C HIS A 362 11.87 1.69 9.80
N LEU A 363 11.33 2.75 9.23
CA LEU A 363 11.80 3.21 7.91
C LEU A 363 13.20 3.82 8.06
N PRO A 364 14.14 3.54 7.14
CA PRO A 364 15.31 4.40 6.98
C PRO A 364 14.83 5.80 6.56
N ASP A 365 15.59 6.84 6.87
CA ASP A 365 15.21 8.23 6.57
C ASP A 365 15.04 8.45 5.05
N THR A 366 13.79 8.37 4.60
CA THR A 366 13.42 8.49 3.19
C THR A 366 13.61 9.91 2.67
N ALA A 367 13.60 10.93 3.53
CA ALA A 367 13.90 12.30 3.14
C ALA A 367 15.39 12.42 2.79
N SER A 368 16.28 12.08 3.73
CA SER A 368 17.73 12.08 3.50
C SER A 368 18.15 11.11 2.37
N LEU A 369 17.44 10.00 2.17
CA LEU A 369 17.67 9.10 1.02
C LEU A 369 17.15 9.67 -0.31
N SER A 370 16.12 10.50 -0.30
CA SER A 370 15.58 11.15 -1.52
C SER A 370 16.46 12.32 -1.99
N GLU A 371 17.16 12.99 -1.07
CA GLU A 371 18.16 14.01 -1.40
C GLU A 371 19.41 13.44 -2.08
N ARG A 372 19.65 12.12 -1.97
CA ARG A 372 20.70 11.43 -2.74
C ARG A 372 20.28 11.33 -4.20
N LEU A 373 20.71 12.31 -4.99
CA LEU A 373 20.59 12.34 -6.45
C LEU A 373 21.02 11.00 -7.08
N ARG A 374 20.04 10.18 -7.46
CA ARG A 374 20.26 8.99 -8.30
C ARG A 374 20.36 9.46 -9.75
N VAL A 375 21.52 9.23 -10.38
CA VAL A 375 21.71 9.54 -11.80
C VAL A 375 20.85 8.56 -12.61
N ALA A 376 19.84 9.07 -13.30
CA ALA A 376 18.69 8.31 -13.80
C ALA A 376 18.98 7.45 -15.07
N VAL A 377 20.11 6.75 -15.11
CA VAL A 377 20.53 5.91 -16.25
C VAL A 377 21.09 4.54 -15.80
N GLU A 378 21.53 4.37 -14.55
CA GLU A 378 21.90 3.04 -14.06
C GLU A 378 20.65 2.18 -13.79
N GLN A 379 20.55 1.05 -14.50
CA GLN A 379 19.73 -0.07 -14.03
C GLN A 379 20.20 -0.44 -12.63
N HIS A 380 19.26 -0.69 -11.72
CA HIS A 380 19.61 -1.25 -10.42
C HIS A 380 20.29 -2.61 -10.64
N GLU A 381 21.49 -2.75 -10.08
CA GLU A 381 22.11 -4.06 -9.92
C GLU A 381 21.13 -4.96 -9.15
N GLU A 382 20.89 -6.17 -9.65
CA GLU A 382 19.91 -7.06 -9.05
C GLU A 382 20.31 -7.36 -7.61
N LEU A 383 19.40 -7.07 -6.67
CA LEU A 383 19.64 -7.33 -5.25
C LEU A 383 20.02 -8.81 -5.06
N PRO A 384 21.13 -9.12 -4.35
CA PRO A 384 21.53 -10.49 -4.10
C PRO A 384 20.38 -11.32 -3.53
N ARG A 385 20.18 -12.52 -4.09
CA ARG A 385 19.13 -13.46 -3.63
C ARG A 385 19.27 -13.85 -2.16
N ASP A 386 20.49 -13.75 -1.64
CA ASP A 386 20.81 -13.89 -0.23
C ASP A 386 20.87 -12.50 0.43
N PHE A 387 19.82 -12.14 1.16
CA PHE A 387 19.69 -10.85 1.83
C PHE A 387 20.77 -10.60 2.89
N THR A 388 21.50 -11.63 3.34
CA THR A 388 22.59 -11.45 4.31
C THR A 388 23.78 -10.68 3.72
N GLN A 389 23.93 -10.69 2.39
CA GLN A 389 24.96 -9.95 1.67
C GLN A 389 24.71 -8.43 1.63
N LEU A 390 23.51 -7.98 2.03
CA LEU A 390 23.16 -6.56 2.15
C LEU A 390 23.57 -5.94 3.49
N PHE A 391 24.06 -6.74 4.45
CA PHE A 391 24.57 -6.24 5.72
C PHE A 391 26.08 -6.01 5.64
N GLU A 392 26.51 -4.75 5.51
CA GLU A 392 27.89 -4.36 5.86
C GLU A 392 28.08 -4.50 7.37
N LEU A 393 28.62 -5.65 7.79
CA LEU A 393 29.01 -5.93 9.18
C LEU A 393 30.41 -5.39 9.51
N ASP A 394 31.18 -5.00 8.50
CA ASP A 394 32.53 -4.48 8.65
C ASP A 394 32.52 -3.02 9.09
N SER A 395 33.14 -2.75 10.24
CA SER A 395 33.33 -1.38 10.74
C SER A 395 34.24 -0.59 9.80
N PHE A 396 33.86 0.65 9.49
CA PHE A 396 34.64 1.58 8.65
C PHE A 396 36.16 1.55 8.96
N LYS A 397 36.93 1.07 7.98
CA LYS A 397 38.39 1.02 7.99
C LYS A 397 38.94 1.90 6.87
N ILE A 398 39.90 2.76 7.18
CA ILE A 398 40.68 3.48 6.16
C ILE A 398 41.81 2.54 5.72
N ASP A 399 41.63 1.89 4.57
CA ASP A 399 42.66 1.06 3.94
C ASP A 399 43.47 1.83 2.89
N THR A 400 44.79 1.69 2.97
CA THR A 400 45.73 2.29 2.01
C THR A 400 46.16 1.31 0.91
N ASP A 401 45.60 0.09 0.90
CA ASP A 401 45.91 -1.00 -0.05
C ASP A 401 45.69 -0.63 -1.52
N LYS A 402 44.87 0.38 -1.81
CA LYS A 402 44.61 0.89 -3.17
C LYS A 402 45.55 2.01 -3.63
N ILE A 403 46.42 2.54 -2.78
CA ILE A 403 47.41 3.55 -3.18
C ILE A 403 48.35 3.06 -4.30
N PRO A 404 48.88 1.82 -4.29
CA PRO A 404 49.72 1.32 -5.39
C PRO A 404 48.99 1.28 -6.74
N ASP A 405 47.73 0.80 -6.77
CA ASP A 405 46.89 0.77 -7.97
C ASP A 405 46.70 2.20 -8.52
N VAL A 406 46.42 3.17 -7.65
CA VAL A 406 46.27 4.58 -8.02
C VAL A 406 47.57 5.14 -8.61
N VAL A 407 48.72 4.93 -7.95
CA VAL A 407 50.03 5.39 -8.45
C VAL A 407 50.36 4.80 -9.82
N ASP A 408 50.03 3.53 -10.06
CA ASP A 408 50.19 2.89 -11.37
C ASP A 408 49.27 3.52 -12.43
N THR A 409 48.02 3.88 -12.09
CA THR A 409 47.13 4.59 -13.03
C THR A 409 47.61 5.99 -13.40
N TYR A 410 48.28 6.73 -12.51
CA TYR A 410 48.92 8.02 -12.88
C TYR A 410 49.95 7.83 -14.00
N SER A 411 50.73 6.75 -13.95
CA SER A 411 51.71 6.41 -15.00
C SER A 411 51.02 6.09 -16.34
N LYS A 412 49.95 5.28 -16.32
CA LYS A 412 49.17 4.88 -17.50
C LYS A 412 48.47 6.06 -18.15
N LEU A 413 47.96 7.00 -17.35
CA LEU A 413 47.27 8.22 -17.82
C LEU A 413 48.24 9.34 -18.20
N SER A 414 49.56 9.15 -18.07
CA SER A 414 50.59 10.17 -18.32
C SER A 414 50.40 11.45 -17.48
N VAL A 415 49.76 11.33 -16.31
CA VAL A 415 49.54 12.44 -15.39
C VAL A 415 50.74 12.56 -14.46
N LYS A 416 51.32 13.75 -14.38
CA LYS A 416 52.50 14.01 -13.55
C LYS A 416 52.16 13.85 -12.06
N VAL A 417 52.85 12.95 -11.37
CA VAL A 417 52.71 12.75 -9.92
C VAL A 417 53.46 13.88 -9.22
N GLU A 418 52.74 14.95 -8.88
CA GLU A 418 53.23 16.03 -8.03
C GLU A 418 52.34 16.16 -6.79
N PRO A 419 52.88 16.59 -5.63
CA PRO A 419 52.06 16.94 -4.49
C PRO A 419 51.05 18.03 -4.89
N LEU A 420 49.76 17.78 -4.68
CA LEU A 420 48.71 18.74 -4.98
C LEU A 420 48.97 20.05 -4.22
N THR A 421 49.47 21.05 -4.93
CA THR A 421 49.54 22.41 -4.41
C THR A 421 48.13 22.98 -4.41
N LEU A 422 47.81 23.77 -3.37
CA LEU A 422 46.58 24.54 -3.36
C LEU A 422 46.71 25.58 -4.48
N ILE A 423 46.07 25.32 -5.63
CA ILE A 423 45.85 26.35 -6.65
C ILE A 423 44.93 27.38 -5.99
N PRO A 424 45.39 28.61 -5.72
CA PRO A 424 44.49 29.63 -5.22
C PRO A 424 43.44 29.87 -6.32
N PRO A 425 42.14 29.74 -6.03
CA PRO A 425 41.13 29.92 -7.06
C PRO A 425 41.14 31.36 -7.55
N GLU A 426 41.61 31.57 -8.79
CA GLU A 426 41.38 32.82 -9.51
C GLU A 426 39.89 32.90 -9.85
N PHE A 427 39.10 33.41 -8.91
CA PHE A 427 37.74 33.86 -9.16
C PHE A 427 37.79 35.08 -10.08
N GLN A 428 37.88 34.83 -11.39
CA GLN A 428 37.39 35.80 -12.35
C GLN A 428 35.90 35.98 -12.06
N THR A 429 35.54 37.18 -11.61
CA THR A 429 34.17 37.63 -11.40
C THR A 429 33.78 38.53 -12.60
N PRO A 430 33.46 37.95 -13.77
CA PRO A 430 33.07 38.73 -14.95
C PRO A 430 31.73 39.45 -14.77
N LEU A 431 30.98 39.09 -13.73
CA LEU A 431 29.67 39.66 -13.41
C LEU A 431 29.78 40.65 -12.24
N PRO A 432 29.13 41.83 -12.33
CA PRO A 432 29.08 42.79 -11.24
C PRO A 432 28.36 42.20 -10.01
N PRO A 433 28.63 42.70 -8.79
CA PRO A 433 28.08 42.16 -7.55
C PRO A 433 26.54 42.16 -7.58
N VAL A 434 25.98 40.96 -7.54
CA VAL A 434 24.54 40.74 -7.72
C VAL A 434 23.79 41.21 -6.47
N LYS A 435 22.69 41.96 -6.66
CA LYS A 435 21.78 42.33 -5.58
C LYS A 435 20.62 41.32 -5.51
N PRO A 436 20.13 40.95 -4.31
CA PRO A 436 18.97 40.08 -4.19
C PRO A 436 17.76 40.74 -4.87
N ALA A 437 17.02 39.95 -5.66
CA ALA A 437 15.83 40.43 -6.33
C ALA A 437 14.69 40.61 -5.31
N VAL A 438 14.14 41.82 -5.24
CA VAL A 438 12.98 42.16 -4.38
C VAL A 438 11.64 41.84 -5.07
N PHE A 439 11.71 41.22 -6.25
CA PHE A 439 10.59 40.86 -7.10
C PHE A 439 10.86 39.48 -7.70
N GLU A 440 9.79 38.71 -7.93
CA GLU A 440 9.89 37.42 -8.62
C GLU A 440 10.47 37.57 -10.03
N ALA A 441 11.13 36.53 -10.52
CA ALA A 441 11.74 36.53 -11.84
C ALA A 441 10.64 36.56 -12.92
N ILE A 442 10.35 37.76 -13.45
CA ILE A 442 9.49 37.91 -14.62
C ILE A 442 10.21 37.29 -15.81
N HIS A 443 9.90 36.03 -16.10
CA HIS A 443 10.27 35.40 -17.36
C HIS A 443 9.67 36.23 -18.49
N ARG A 444 10.53 36.86 -19.29
CA ARG A 444 10.10 37.37 -20.59
C ARG A 444 9.68 36.16 -21.40
N ASP A 445 8.46 36.19 -21.92
CA ASP A 445 8.07 35.28 -22.99
C ASP A 445 9.14 35.34 -24.09
N PRO A 446 9.57 34.18 -24.63
CA PRO A 446 10.56 34.18 -25.70
C PRO A 446 10.02 35.02 -26.86
N PRO A 447 10.86 35.83 -27.52
CA PRO A 447 10.44 36.54 -28.72
C PRO A 447 9.89 35.51 -29.73
N PRO A 448 8.80 35.82 -30.45
CA PRO A 448 8.24 34.88 -31.42
C PRO A 448 9.35 34.47 -32.41
N PRO A 449 9.41 33.19 -32.81
CA PRO A 449 10.41 32.72 -33.74
C PRO A 449 10.36 33.56 -35.01
N GLY A 450 11.53 34.02 -35.48
CA GLY A 450 11.66 34.93 -36.62
C GLY A 450 11.36 34.26 -37.95
N LEU A 451 10.13 33.81 -38.14
CA LEU A 451 9.62 33.14 -39.35
C LEU A 451 9.86 33.98 -40.62
N ASP A 452 9.79 35.31 -40.52
CA ASP A 452 10.11 36.25 -41.62
C ASP A 452 11.57 36.16 -42.12
N LEU A 453 12.47 35.47 -41.39
CA LEU A 453 13.86 35.24 -41.77
C LEU A 453 14.09 33.88 -42.44
N PHE A 454 13.08 33.02 -42.52
CA PHE A 454 13.14 31.71 -43.16
C PHE A 454 12.33 31.71 -44.44
N ASP A 455 12.98 31.34 -45.56
CA ASP A 455 12.25 31.02 -46.78
C ASP A 455 11.55 29.66 -46.59
N LEU A 456 10.26 29.73 -46.26
CA LEU A 456 9.43 28.55 -46.01
C LEU A 456 9.32 27.65 -47.26
N ASP A 457 9.39 28.23 -48.46
CA ASP A 457 9.36 27.44 -49.69
C ASP A 457 10.68 26.68 -49.91
N GLU A 458 11.83 27.23 -49.49
CA GLU A 458 13.12 26.49 -49.51
C GLU A 458 13.20 25.41 -48.41
N GLU A 459 12.61 25.63 -47.23
CA GLU A 459 12.62 24.61 -46.16
C GLU A 459 11.60 23.48 -46.38
N PHE A 460 10.39 23.78 -46.88
CA PHE A 460 9.39 22.77 -47.22
C PHE A 460 9.61 22.11 -48.59
N ALA A 461 10.54 22.61 -49.42
CA ALA A 461 10.87 21.99 -50.69
C ALA A 461 11.37 20.54 -50.50
N PRO A 462 10.89 19.57 -51.31
CA PRO A 462 11.38 18.19 -51.22
C PRO A 462 12.86 18.11 -51.59
N GLU A 463 13.58 17.13 -51.01
CA GLU A 463 15.04 16.98 -51.11
C GLU A 463 15.60 17.15 -52.54
N ARG A 464 14.91 16.60 -53.55
CA ARG A 464 15.28 16.71 -54.97
C ARG A 464 15.28 18.15 -55.49
N VAL A 465 14.30 18.96 -55.06
CA VAL A 465 14.19 20.37 -55.44
C VAL A 465 15.27 21.18 -54.73
N ARG A 466 15.49 20.97 -53.42
CA ARG A 466 16.57 21.62 -52.65
C ARG A 466 17.95 21.32 -53.26
N LEU A 467 18.24 20.07 -53.63
CA LEU A 467 19.46 19.71 -54.35
C LEU A 467 19.58 20.40 -55.72
N SER A 468 18.49 20.50 -56.49
CA SER A 468 18.52 21.21 -57.79
C SER A 468 18.78 22.72 -57.65
N GLN A 469 18.21 23.36 -56.62
CA GLN A 469 18.47 24.76 -56.31
C GLN A 469 19.92 24.96 -55.85
N LEU A 470 20.43 24.09 -54.97
CA LEU A 470 21.83 24.10 -54.54
C LEU A 470 22.81 23.95 -55.73
N THR A 471 22.50 23.04 -56.66
CA THR A 471 23.31 22.84 -57.89
C THR A 471 23.36 24.10 -58.76
N ASN A 472 22.26 24.86 -58.82
CA ASN A 472 22.19 26.13 -59.55
C ASN A 472 22.83 27.32 -58.79
N LYS A 473 22.94 27.24 -57.45
CA LYS A 473 23.56 28.27 -56.60
C LYS A 473 25.11 28.17 -56.59
N CYS A 474 25.69 26.98 -56.74
CA CYS A 474 27.14 26.74 -56.64
C CYS A 474 27.89 26.81 -57.99
N LYS A 475 29.16 27.24 -57.97
CA LYS A 475 30.10 27.18 -59.11
C LYS A 475 31.14 26.07 -58.92
N ALA A 476 31.98 25.88 -59.94
CA ALA A 476 33.07 24.88 -59.93
C ALA A 476 34.14 25.10 -58.83
N ASP A 477 34.21 26.30 -58.24
CA ASP A 477 35.10 26.62 -57.13
C ASP A 477 34.49 26.28 -55.76
N ASP A 478 33.16 26.12 -55.67
CA ASP A 478 32.39 25.93 -54.42
C ASP A 478 32.16 24.46 -54.05
N VAL A 479 32.97 23.54 -54.59
CA VAL A 479 32.73 22.08 -54.53
C VAL A 479 32.65 21.55 -53.09
N GLU A 480 33.48 22.04 -52.18
CA GLU A 480 33.45 21.62 -50.77
C GLU A 480 32.14 22.05 -50.07
N TYR A 481 31.68 23.27 -50.34
CA TYR A 481 30.40 23.78 -49.83
C TYR A 481 29.21 22.99 -50.39
N TYR A 482 29.23 22.72 -51.71
CA TYR A 482 28.21 21.90 -52.38
C TYR A 482 28.10 20.49 -51.77
N ILE A 483 29.23 19.82 -51.51
CA ILE A 483 29.23 18.46 -50.90
C ILE A 483 28.65 18.50 -49.47
N LEU A 484 29.04 19.49 -48.67
CA LEU A 484 28.55 19.63 -47.29
C LEU A 484 27.04 19.87 -47.24
N GLN A 485 26.55 20.84 -48.02
CA GLN A 485 25.12 21.18 -48.07
C GLN A 485 24.27 20.07 -48.70
N ALA A 486 24.76 19.40 -49.77
CA ALA A 486 24.06 18.26 -50.35
C ALA A 486 23.95 17.08 -49.36
N ALA A 487 24.99 16.82 -48.57
CA ALA A 487 24.97 15.78 -47.55
C ALA A 487 24.05 16.12 -46.35
N GLU A 488 23.84 17.41 -46.07
CA GLU A 488 22.87 17.89 -45.08
C GLU A 488 21.43 17.74 -45.58
N VAL A 489 21.15 18.15 -46.83
CA VAL A 489 19.83 17.94 -47.50
C VAL A 489 19.47 16.46 -47.60
N MET A 490 20.43 15.57 -47.85
CA MET A 490 20.21 14.10 -47.86
C MET A 490 20.23 13.45 -46.46
N GLY A 491 20.36 14.23 -45.37
CA GLY A 491 20.38 13.73 -44.00
C GLY A 491 21.55 12.81 -43.64
N VAL A 492 22.61 12.75 -44.46
CA VAL A 492 23.79 11.88 -44.26
C VAL A 492 24.57 12.29 -43.01
N THR A 493 24.62 13.59 -42.72
CA THR A 493 25.30 14.16 -41.55
C THR A 493 24.79 13.61 -40.22
N LYS A 494 23.49 13.25 -40.13
CA LYS A 494 22.86 12.66 -38.94
C LYS A 494 23.19 11.18 -38.74
N LYS A 495 23.70 10.48 -39.78
CA LYS A 495 23.99 9.04 -39.76
C LYS A 495 25.45 8.71 -39.43
N LEU A 496 26.31 9.71 -39.32
CA LEU A 496 27.73 9.55 -38.97
C LEU A 496 27.93 9.60 -37.45
N ARG A 497 28.57 8.57 -36.88
CA ARG A 497 28.74 8.38 -35.42
C ARG A 497 29.66 9.40 -34.71
N SER A 498 30.23 10.38 -35.41
CA SER A 498 31.22 11.31 -34.87
C SER A 498 31.10 12.73 -35.46
N PRO A 499 30.96 13.79 -34.64
CA PRO A 499 30.89 15.18 -35.12
C PRO A 499 32.12 15.66 -35.91
N ARG A 500 33.29 15.03 -35.68
CA ARG A 500 34.54 15.32 -36.39
C ARG A 500 34.58 14.87 -37.86
N ASN A 501 33.59 14.10 -38.33
CA ASN A 501 33.57 13.55 -39.69
C ASN A 501 32.81 14.43 -40.71
N ARG A 502 32.76 15.76 -40.50
CA ARG A 502 32.28 16.74 -41.50
C ARG A 502 33.33 17.04 -42.59
N ASP A 503 34.13 16.04 -42.99
CA ASP A 503 35.05 16.12 -44.12
C ASP A 503 34.27 15.76 -45.42
N PRO A 504 34.27 16.61 -46.46
CA PRO A 504 33.69 16.29 -47.77
C PRO A 504 34.06 14.90 -48.31
N ARG A 505 35.29 14.42 -48.05
CA ARG A 505 35.75 13.10 -48.49
C ARG A 505 35.07 11.95 -47.76
N ALA A 506 34.85 12.10 -46.45
CA ALA A 506 34.17 11.10 -45.63
C ALA A 506 32.67 11.00 -45.96
N LEU A 507 32.05 12.13 -46.31
CA LEU A 507 30.65 12.19 -46.75
C LEU A 507 30.47 11.49 -48.10
N LEU A 508 31.36 11.73 -49.06
CA LEU A 508 31.35 11.03 -50.35
C LEU A 508 31.61 9.52 -50.21
N ASP A 509 32.57 9.10 -49.38
CA ASP A 509 32.85 7.68 -49.10
C ASP A 509 31.61 6.93 -48.57
N TYR A 510 30.85 7.55 -47.66
CA TYR A 510 29.58 6.99 -47.18
C TYR A 510 28.54 6.84 -48.31
N VAL A 511 28.33 7.89 -49.12
CA VAL A 511 27.38 7.86 -50.24
C VAL A 511 27.78 6.82 -51.29
N PHE A 512 29.07 6.73 -51.65
CA PHE A 512 29.54 5.74 -52.60
C PHE A 512 29.41 4.29 -52.09
N ARG A 513 29.61 4.03 -50.79
CA ARG A 513 29.32 2.71 -50.21
C ARG A 513 27.84 2.34 -50.36
N GLN A 514 26.92 3.26 -50.09
CA GLN A 514 25.49 3.03 -50.27
C GLN A 514 25.11 2.75 -51.73
N VAL A 515 25.71 3.47 -52.70
CA VAL A 515 25.51 3.19 -54.13
C VAL A 515 26.06 1.81 -54.53
N VAL A 516 27.19 1.39 -53.96
CA VAL A 516 27.76 0.06 -54.20
C VAL A 516 26.90 -1.04 -53.57
N GLU A 517 26.37 -0.85 -52.36
CA GLU A 517 25.43 -1.79 -51.72
C GLU A 517 24.13 -1.92 -52.53
N TYR A 518 23.53 -0.80 -52.95
CA TYR A 518 22.35 -0.81 -53.81
C TYR A 518 22.60 -1.56 -55.14
N LYS A 519 23.77 -1.35 -55.77
CA LYS A 519 24.15 -2.07 -56.99
C LYS A 519 24.45 -3.55 -56.78
N LYS A 520 24.88 -3.98 -55.59
CA LYS A 520 25.05 -5.41 -55.25
C LYS A 520 23.71 -6.14 -55.15
N VAL A 521 22.65 -5.45 -54.74
CA VAL A 521 21.29 -6.03 -54.65
C VAL A 521 20.63 -6.11 -56.03
N ASN A 522 20.90 -5.15 -56.92
CA ASN A 522 20.21 -5.03 -58.22
C ASN A 522 20.90 -5.72 -59.41
N SER A 523 21.85 -6.62 -59.19
CA SER A 523 22.44 -7.46 -60.26
C SER A 523 21.59 -8.71 -60.56
N GLY A 524 20.34 -8.50 -60.96
CA GLY A 524 19.40 -9.50 -61.48
C GLY A 524 18.62 -8.94 -62.68
N PRO A 525 18.13 -9.78 -63.62
CA PRO A 525 17.51 -9.30 -64.85
C PRO A 525 16.17 -8.60 -64.58
N VAL A 526 16.01 -7.40 -65.16
CA VAL A 526 14.82 -6.55 -65.01
C VAL A 526 13.65 -7.12 -65.83
N ALA A 527 12.51 -7.35 -65.17
CA ALA A 527 11.21 -7.48 -65.80
C ALA A 527 10.43 -6.17 -65.64
N PRO A 528 9.72 -5.67 -66.66
CA PRO A 528 8.95 -4.43 -66.57
C PRO A 528 7.62 -4.67 -65.85
N GLN A 529 7.25 -3.80 -64.91
CA GLN A 529 5.92 -3.80 -64.31
C GLN A 529 5.29 -2.42 -64.43
N GLU A 530 4.08 -2.39 -65.00
CA GLU A 530 3.37 -1.19 -65.41
C GLU A 530 2.70 -0.47 -64.23
N ALA A 531 2.51 0.84 -64.37
CA ALA A 531 1.83 1.66 -63.37
C ALA A 531 0.31 1.47 -63.38
N ARG A 532 -0.31 1.48 -62.19
CA ARG A 532 -1.72 1.90 -62.02
C ARG A 532 -1.88 2.79 -60.78
N HIS A 533 -2.57 3.91 -60.97
CA HIS A 533 -2.99 4.87 -59.95
C HIS A 533 -4.44 4.60 -59.50
N GLY A 534 -4.82 5.16 -58.34
CA GLY A 534 -6.17 5.14 -57.75
C GLY A 534 -6.16 4.40 -56.39
N ASP A 535 -6.59 4.97 -55.26
CA ASP A 535 -7.26 6.26 -55.01
C ASP A 535 -6.69 6.98 -53.78
N ALA A 536 -6.78 8.32 -53.78
CA ALA A 536 -6.29 9.18 -52.70
C ALA A 536 -7.42 10.07 -52.13
N ALA A 537 -8.26 9.50 -51.27
CA ALA A 537 -9.37 10.24 -50.61
C ALA A 537 -9.85 9.60 -49.28
N SER A 538 -9.02 9.58 -48.23
CA SER A 538 -9.51 9.31 -46.85
C SER A 538 -8.61 9.77 -45.69
N ARG A 539 -7.33 10.11 -45.91
CA ARG A 539 -6.38 10.40 -44.82
C ARG A 539 -6.33 11.88 -44.39
N VAL A 540 -7.36 12.34 -43.66
CA VAL A 540 -7.32 13.61 -42.89
C VAL A 540 -7.84 13.44 -41.44
N ALA A 541 -8.07 12.20 -40.97
CA ALA A 541 -8.65 11.93 -39.64
C ALA A 541 -7.86 10.89 -38.80
N ALA A 542 -6.53 10.85 -38.93
CA ALA A 542 -5.67 9.86 -38.25
C ALA A 542 -4.28 10.41 -37.86
N ALA A 543 -4.22 11.62 -37.30
CA ALA A 543 -2.96 12.28 -36.92
C ALA A 543 -2.56 12.13 -35.44
N ASP A 544 -3.51 11.81 -34.54
CA ASP A 544 -3.29 11.88 -33.09
C ASP A 544 -3.00 10.54 -32.38
N ASN A 545 -2.67 9.47 -33.12
CA ASN A 545 -2.34 8.16 -32.50
C ASN A 545 -1.25 7.34 -33.23
N ALA A 546 -0.35 8.01 -33.95
CA ALA A 546 0.71 7.35 -34.70
C ALA A 546 1.74 6.59 -33.83
N ALA A 547 1.94 6.99 -32.57
CA ALA A 547 2.93 6.38 -31.68
C ALA A 547 2.48 5.02 -31.09
N ALA A 548 1.18 4.84 -30.83
CA ALA A 548 0.65 3.57 -30.32
C ALA A 548 0.48 2.54 -31.45
N ALA A 549 0.06 2.98 -32.64
CA ALA A 549 -0.08 2.09 -33.81
C ALA A 549 1.28 1.56 -34.32
N ALA A 550 2.34 2.37 -34.29
CA ALA A 550 3.67 1.97 -34.78
C ALA A 550 4.35 0.85 -33.97
N ALA A 551 3.85 0.51 -32.78
CA ALA A 551 4.36 -0.60 -31.97
C ALA A 551 3.68 -1.95 -32.27
N ALA A 552 2.63 -1.97 -33.10
CA ALA A 552 1.81 -3.15 -33.38
C ALA A 552 2.00 -3.75 -34.79
N GLU A 553 2.79 -3.12 -35.67
CA GLU A 553 3.05 -3.65 -37.01
C GLU A 553 4.04 -4.83 -36.96
N ASN A 554 3.53 -6.04 -37.20
CA ASN A 554 4.23 -7.32 -37.37
C ASN A 554 4.93 -7.94 -36.14
N MET A 555 4.19 -8.19 -35.05
CA MET A 555 4.52 -9.27 -34.11
C MET A 555 3.53 -10.44 -34.25
N MET A 556 3.95 -11.49 -34.96
CA MET A 556 3.51 -12.86 -34.66
C MET A 556 4.27 -13.30 -33.40
N ARG A 557 3.58 -13.89 -32.42
CA ARG A 557 4.23 -14.54 -31.27
C ARG A 557 3.89 -16.01 -31.22
N VAL A 558 4.87 -16.84 -30.87
CA VAL A 558 4.74 -18.29 -30.76
C VAL A 558 4.88 -18.64 -29.29
N ILE A 559 3.77 -19.07 -28.70
CA ILE A 559 3.65 -19.32 -27.26
C ILE A 559 3.73 -20.83 -27.05
N ARG A 560 4.72 -21.27 -26.27
CA ARG A 560 4.90 -22.67 -25.86
C ARG A 560 4.75 -22.80 -24.35
N VAL A 561 3.86 -23.68 -23.93
CA VAL A 561 3.73 -24.13 -22.54
C VAL A 561 3.78 -25.65 -22.52
N SER A 562 4.61 -26.20 -21.64
CA SER A 562 4.68 -27.62 -21.32
C SER A 562 4.38 -27.77 -19.82
N ASN A 563 3.52 -28.71 -19.46
CA ASN A 563 3.36 -29.13 -18.07
C ASN A 563 3.89 -30.56 -17.92
N ASP A 564 4.96 -30.70 -17.15
CA ASP A 564 5.61 -31.96 -16.78
C ASP A 564 4.96 -32.62 -15.54
N GLY A 565 3.82 -32.10 -15.10
CA GLY A 565 3.10 -32.49 -13.90
C GLY A 565 3.52 -31.75 -12.63
N THR A 566 4.46 -30.79 -12.73
CA THR A 566 4.84 -29.90 -11.61
C THR A 566 4.23 -28.50 -11.71
N GLY A 567 3.69 -28.12 -12.88
CA GLY A 567 3.05 -26.82 -13.13
C GLY A 567 1.55 -26.80 -12.82
N ASP A 568 0.91 -25.65 -13.04
CA ASP A 568 -0.54 -25.50 -12.91
C ASP A 568 -1.28 -26.42 -13.89
N ALA A 569 -1.96 -27.43 -13.35
CA ALA A 569 -2.72 -28.40 -14.14
C ALA A 569 -4.08 -27.87 -14.59
N THR A 570 -4.57 -26.74 -14.05
CA THR A 570 -5.90 -26.19 -14.36
C THR A 570 -6.06 -25.95 -15.88
N PRO A 571 -7.18 -26.32 -16.53
CA PRO A 571 -8.36 -27.04 -16.02
C PRO A 571 -8.24 -28.58 -16.08
N PHE A 572 -7.11 -29.10 -16.54
CA PHE A 572 -6.80 -30.51 -16.77
C PHE A 572 -6.28 -31.22 -15.50
N ASP A 573 -6.90 -30.98 -14.33
CA ASP A 573 -6.44 -31.51 -13.03
C ASP A 573 -6.25 -33.05 -13.01
N GLU A 574 -6.98 -33.78 -13.85
CA GLU A 574 -6.89 -35.25 -14.00
C GLU A 574 -5.84 -35.69 -15.05
N ASN A 575 -5.42 -34.79 -15.95
CA ASN A 575 -4.39 -34.98 -16.97
C ASN A 575 -3.27 -33.93 -16.78
N PRO A 576 -2.37 -34.10 -15.79
CA PRO A 576 -1.35 -33.08 -15.47
C PRO A 576 -0.22 -32.97 -16.51
N LEU A 577 -0.13 -33.90 -17.47
CA LEU A 577 0.88 -33.94 -18.54
C LEU A 577 0.28 -33.48 -19.87
N TRP A 578 0.63 -32.27 -20.31
CA TRP A 578 0.12 -31.67 -21.55
C TRP A 578 1.05 -30.60 -22.13
N ASN A 579 0.94 -30.40 -23.44
CA ASN A 579 1.62 -29.33 -24.18
C ASN A 579 0.59 -28.41 -24.85
N LEU A 580 0.81 -27.10 -24.78
CA LEU A 580 0.01 -26.07 -25.43
C LEU A 580 0.90 -25.24 -26.37
N TYR A 581 0.44 -25.10 -27.60
CA TYR A 581 1.07 -24.31 -28.65
C TYR A 581 0.07 -23.31 -29.21
N LEU A 582 0.41 -22.01 -29.23
CA LEU A 582 -0.41 -20.94 -29.80
C LEU A 582 0.45 -20.03 -30.69
N GLU A 583 0.00 -19.79 -31.92
CA GLU A 583 0.49 -18.73 -32.81
C GLU A 583 -0.48 -17.55 -32.74
N ALA A 584 -0.05 -16.46 -32.11
CA ALA A 584 -0.82 -15.24 -31.93
C ALA A 584 -0.39 -14.18 -32.97
N ASP A 585 -1.23 -13.95 -33.98
CA ASP A 585 -1.03 -12.90 -34.99
C ASP A 585 -1.72 -11.61 -34.53
N PHE A 586 -0.96 -10.74 -33.86
CA PHE A 586 -1.47 -9.45 -33.38
C PHE A 586 -1.83 -8.46 -34.50
N ALA A 587 -1.40 -8.70 -35.74
CA ALA A 587 -1.74 -7.84 -36.88
C ALA A 587 -3.07 -8.26 -37.54
N LYS A 588 -3.39 -9.57 -37.55
CA LYS A 588 -4.69 -10.09 -38.01
C LYS A 588 -5.75 -10.16 -36.90
N GLY A 589 -5.32 -10.19 -35.64
CA GLY A 589 -6.20 -10.37 -34.48
C GLY A 589 -6.64 -11.82 -34.26
N THR A 590 -5.84 -12.81 -34.70
CA THR A 590 -6.20 -14.24 -34.71
C THR A 590 -5.22 -15.08 -33.91
N ILE A 591 -5.71 -16.15 -33.29
CA ILE A 591 -4.93 -17.18 -32.59
C ILE A 591 -5.22 -18.54 -33.24
N GLU A 592 -4.18 -19.25 -33.67
CA GLU A 592 -4.28 -20.64 -34.11
C GLU A 592 -3.31 -21.52 -33.31
N GLY A 593 -3.63 -22.80 -33.11
CA GLY A 593 -2.74 -23.67 -32.33
C GLY A 593 -3.26 -25.08 -32.08
N ASN A 594 -2.65 -25.76 -31.12
CA ASN A 594 -3.01 -27.10 -30.68
C ASN A 594 -2.69 -27.33 -29.19
N LEU A 595 -3.53 -28.11 -28.53
CA LEU A 595 -3.31 -28.67 -27.19
C LEU A 595 -3.13 -30.19 -27.33
N GLN A 596 -2.08 -30.74 -26.74
CA GLN A 596 -1.82 -32.18 -26.70
C GLN A 596 -1.89 -32.68 -25.24
N LEU A 597 -2.84 -33.57 -24.94
CA LEU A 597 -2.87 -34.32 -23.69
C LEU A 597 -2.01 -35.58 -23.86
N LEU A 598 -0.99 -35.75 -23.03
CA LEU A 598 0.07 -36.75 -23.26
C LEU A 598 -0.20 -38.12 -22.62
N GLN A 599 -1.23 -38.23 -21.77
CA GLN A 599 -1.56 -39.44 -21.02
C GLN A 599 -3.08 -39.65 -20.93
N ASP A 600 -3.50 -40.92 -20.85
CA ASP A 600 -4.88 -41.32 -20.56
C ASP A 600 -5.20 -41.19 -19.05
N SER A 601 -6.36 -40.59 -18.72
CA SER A 601 -6.95 -40.58 -17.37
C SER A 601 -8.38 -41.10 -17.34
N SER A 602 -9.01 -41.01 -16.16
CA SER A 602 -10.43 -41.27 -15.92
C SER A 602 -11.38 -40.44 -16.80
N ARG A 603 -10.98 -39.23 -17.22
CA ARG A 603 -11.87 -38.27 -17.88
C ARG A 603 -11.50 -37.97 -19.32
N PHE A 604 -10.21 -37.94 -19.65
CA PHE A 604 -9.72 -37.64 -21.00
C PHE A 604 -8.63 -38.65 -21.40
N GLY A 605 -8.76 -39.22 -22.60
CA GLY A 605 -7.68 -39.96 -23.23
C GLY A 605 -6.57 -39.03 -23.75
N ALA A 606 -5.42 -39.61 -24.09
CA ALA A 606 -4.36 -38.92 -24.82
C ALA A 606 -4.89 -38.50 -26.21
N GLN A 607 -4.97 -37.20 -26.45
CA GLN A 607 -5.59 -36.62 -27.64
C GLN A 607 -4.95 -35.28 -28.01
N GLU A 608 -5.10 -34.89 -29.27
CA GLU A 608 -4.67 -33.59 -29.79
C GLU A 608 -5.89 -32.79 -30.26
N ALA A 609 -6.11 -31.63 -29.66
CA ALA A 609 -7.22 -30.73 -29.97
C ALA A 609 -6.70 -29.47 -30.67
N ARG A 610 -7.35 -29.07 -31.76
CA ARG A 610 -7.03 -27.81 -32.46
C ARG A 610 -7.59 -26.63 -31.67
N ILE A 611 -6.87 -25.53 -31.71
CA ILE A 611 -7.22 -24.26 -31.08
C ILE A 611 -7.46 -23.21 -32.17
N GLU A 612 -8.56 -22.50 -32.04
CA GLU A 612 -8.90 -21.30 -32.80
C GLU A 612 -9.36 -20.20 -31.82
N GLY A 613 -9.01 -18.95 -32.10
CA GLY A 613 -9.27 -17.83 -31.20
C GLY A 613 -9.03 -16.45 -31.82
N ASP A 614 -9.39 -15.42 -31.06
CA ASP A 614 -9.31 -14.01 -31.44
C ASP A 614 -8.44 -13.22 -30.45
N ILE A 615 -7.86 -12.12 -30.93
CA ILE A 615 -7.20 -11.10 -30.10
C ILE A 615 -8.01 -9.82 -30.18
N LYS A 616 -8.50 -9.31 -29.05
CA LYS A 616 -9.24 -8.05 -28.96
C LYS A 616 -8.26 -6.87 -28.79
N PRO A 617 -8.60 -5.66 -29.27
CA PRO A 617 -7.74 -4.48 -29.13
C PRO A 617 -7.39 -4.16 -27.66
N PRO A 618 -6.17 -3.68 -27.37
CA PRO A 618 -5.78 -3.35 -25.99
C PRO A 618 -6.63 -2.21 -25.44
N GLY A 619 -7.34 -2.48 -24.34
CA GLY A 619 -8.17 -1.51 -23.61
C GLY A 619 -9.67 -1.85 -23.52
N GLU A 620 -10.19 -2.81 -24.29
CA GLU A 620 -11.61 -3.22 -24.20
C GLU A 620 -11.90 -4.27 -23.10
N ARG A 621 -10.92 -5.10 -22.74
CA ARG A 621 -11.04 -6.18 -21.75
C ARG A 621 -9.74 -6.35 -20.94
N GLU A 622 -9.86 -6.92 -19.74
CA GLU A 622 -8.73 -7.27 -18.87
C GLU A 622 -7.82 -8.35 -19.49
N TYR A 623 -8.42 -9.30 -20.22
CA TYR A 623 -7.72 -10.34 -20.97
C TYR A 623 -7.97 -10.13 -22.48
N PRO A 624 -6.93 -9.76 -23.27
CA PRO A 624 -7.09 -9.46 -24.70
C PRO A 624 -7.06 -10.69 -25.61
N MET A 625 -6.58 -11.85 -25.15
CA MET A 625 -6.56 -13.09 -25.93
C MET A 625 -7.71 -14.01 -25.53
N GLU A 626 -8.47 -14.50 -26.50
CA GLU A 626 -9.61 -15.41 -26.29
C GLU A 626 -9.47 -16.62 -27.22
N TRP A 627 -9.39 -17.84 -26.69
CA TRP A 627 -9.30 -19.06 -27.52
C TRP A 627 -10.14 -20.22 -26.99
N GLY A 628 -10.65 -21.04 -27.90
CA GLY A 628 -11.46 -22.22 -27.60
C GLY A 628 -10.69 -23.53 -27.81
N VAL A 629 -10.95 -24.52 -26.95
CA VAL A 629 -10.47 -25.90 -27.10
C VAL A 629 -11.65 -26.85 -26.90
N VAL A 630 -11.79 -27.85 -27.77
CA VAL A 630 -12.79 -28.91 -27.63
C VAL A 630 -12.06 -30.22 -27.36
N LEU A 631 -12.45 -30.93 -26.30
CA LEU A 631 -11.87 -32.21 -25.89
C LEU A 631 -12.96 -33.29 -25.85
N ASP A 632 -12.66 -34.45 -26.43
CA ASP A 632 -13.52 -35.63 -26.32
C ASP A 632 -13.25 -36.32 -24.97
N ALA A 633 -14.28 -36.47 -24.13
CA ALA A 633 -14.21 -37.19 -22.87
C ALA A 633 -14.24 -38.71 -23.09
N ALA A 634 -13.76 -39.48 -22.11
CA ALA A 634 -13.73 -40.95 -22.17
C ALA A 634 -15.12 -41.61 -22.39
N ASP A 635 -16.18 -40.94 -21.95
CA ASP A 635 -17.58 -41.38 -22.14
C ASP A 635 -18.18 -40.99 -23.52
N GLY A 636 -17.42 -40.27 -24.36
CA GLY A 636 -17.86 -39.80 -25.69
C GLY A 636 -18.58 -38.45 -25.71
N GLU A 637 -18.62 -37.72 -24.60
CA GLU A 637 -19.12 -36.34 -24.54
C GLU A 637 -18.05 -35.32 -24.95
N GLN A 638 -18.43 -34.29 -25.71
CA GLN A 638 -17.54 -33.19 -26.08
C GLN A 638 -17.59 -32.06 -25.06
N ILE A 639 -16.44 -31.77 -24.44
CA ILE A 639 -16.28 -30.70 -23.46
C ILE A 639 -15.56 -29.54 -24.10
N ILE A 640 -16.19 -28.36 -24.07
CA ILE A 640 -15.62 -27.11 -24.58
C ILE A 640 -14.98 -26.35 -23.42
N TYR A 641 -13.76 -25.86 -23.62
CA TYR A 641 -13.07 -24.93 -22.73
C TYR A 641 -12.80 -23.62 -23.47
N VAL A 642 -13.18 -22.50 -22.86
CA VAL A 642 -12.88 -21.15 -23.38
C VAL A 642 -11.86 -20.51 -22.44
N PHE A 643 -10.76 -20.02 -23.00
CA PHE A 643 -9.66 -19.39 -22.26
C PHE A 643 -9.61 -17.90 -22.58
N LEU A 644 -9.59 -17.08 -21.54
CA LEU A 644 -9.39 -15.64 -21.58
C LEU A 644 -8.04 -15.33 -20.92
N GLY A 645 -7.03 -14.99 -21.72
CA GLY A 645 -5.64 -14.90 -21.27
C GLY A 645 -4.93 -13.57 -21.58
N MET A 646 -3.82 -13.34 -20.87
CA MET A 646 -2.85 -12.30 -21.17
C MET A 646 -1.42 -12.82 -20.91
N ILE A 647 -0.45 -12.34 -21.69
CA ILE A 647 0.98 -12.56 -21.43
C ILE A 647 1.49 -11.46 -20.49
N GLN A 648 2.14 -11.83 -19.40
CA GLN A 648 2.83 -10.90 -18.50
C GLN A 648 4.19 -11.45 -18.09
N GLY A 649 5.27 -10.87 -18.62
CA GLY A 649 6.62 -11.41 -18.44
C GLY A 649 6.73 -12.80 -19.07
N ASN A 650 7.23 -13.78 -18.31
CA ASN A 650 7.34 -15.18 -18.74
C ASN A 650 6.14 -16.05 -18.32
N GLN A 651 4.96 -15.45 -18.14
CA GLN A 651 3.74 -16.15 -17.73
C GLN A 651 2.57 -15.83 -18.65
N LEU A 652 1.81 -16.88 -18.99
CA LEU A 652 0.50 -16.79 -19.62
C LEU A 652 -0.55 -17.05 -18.54
N ARG A 653 -1.33 -16.02 -18.20
CA ARG A 653 -2.30 -16.08 -17.09
C ARG A 653 -3.69 -15.69 -17.56
N GLY A 654 -4.72 -16.23 -16.92
CA GLY A 654 -6.08 -15.98 -17.36
C GLY A 654 -7.16 -16.67 -16.56
N VAL A 655 -8.36 -16.70 -17.14
CA VAL A 655 -9.52 -17.43 -16.65
C VAL A 655 -9.96 -18.43 -17.72
N CYS A 656 -10.26 -19.65 -17.31
CA CYS A 656 -10.83 -20.69 -18.15
C CYS A 656 -12.29 -20.95 -17.73
N GLU A 657 -13.19 -21.05 -18.71
CA GLU A 657 -14.60 -21.40 -18.53
C GLU A 657 -14.89 -22.74 -19.20
N GLN A 658 -15.54 -23.67 -18.48
CA GLN A 658 -16.03 -24.91 -19.05
C GLN A 658 -17.46 -24.74 -19.59
N GLY A 659 -17.66 -24.98 -20.88
CA GLY A 659 -18.97 -24.98 -21.51
C GLY A 659 -19.89 -26.02 -20.86
N GLY A 660 -21.03 -25.56 -20.32
CA GLY A 660 -22.04 -26.41 -19.66
C GLY A 660 -22.39 -26.02 -18.22
N GLY A 661 -21.57 -25.18 -17.57
CA GLY A 661 -21.88 -24.63 -16.24
C GLY A 661 -20.87 -23.56 -15.82
N GLY A 662 -21.32 -22.52 -15.12
CA GLY A 662 -20.53 -21.31 -14.82
C GLY A 662 -19.37 -21.45 -13.83
N ASN A 663 -18.58 -22.52 -13.92
CA ASN A 663 -17.32 -22.69 -13.20
C ASN A 663 -16.18 -22.00 -13.97
N THR A 664 -15.96 -20.73 -13.67
CA THR A 664 -14.73 -20.00 -14.01
C THR A 664 -13.59 -20.48 -13.12
N ARG A 665 -12.41 -20.75 -13.70
CA ARG A 665 -11.19 -21.11 -12.94
C ARG A 665 -10.00 -20.32 -13.45
N ASN A 666 -9.25 -19.69 -12.54
CA ASN A 666 -8.04 -18.97 -12.91
C ASN A 666 -6.90 -19.96 -13.22
N PHE A 667 -6.07 -19.65 -14.20
CA PHE A 667 -4.88 -20.43 -14.57
C PHE A 667 -3.62 -19.54 -14.64
N LEU A 668 -2.47 -20.13 -14.38
CA LEU A 668 -1.16 -19.47 -14.43
C LEU A 668 -0.09 -20.43 -15.00
N TYR A 669 0.20 -20.27 -16.29
CA TYR A 669 1.17 -21.10 -16.99
C TYR A 669 2.52 -20.40 -17.14
N THR A 670 3.61 -21.16 -17.01
CA THR A 670 4.97 -20.69 -17.29
C THR A 670 5.30 -20.96 -18.75
N LEU A 671 5.89 -19.97 -19.42
CA LEU A 671 6.26 -20.04 -20.83
C LEU A 671 7.66 -20.68 -20.98
N GLU A 672 7.80 -21.63 -21.91
CA GLU A 672 9.10 -22.22 -22.27
C GLU A 672 9.87 -21.30 -23.24
N GLU A 673 9.17 -20.70 -24.20
CA GLU A 673 9.69 -19.81 -25.24
C GLU A 673 8.56 -18.84 -25.70
N LEU A 674 8.91 -17.64 -26.19
CA LEU A 674 8.00 -16.49 -26.34
C LEU A 674 8.37 -15.57 -27.52
#